data_AF-U6MH99-F1
#
_entry.id   AF-U6MH99-F1
#
_cell.length_a   1.000
_cell.length_b   1.000
_cell.length_c   1.000
_cell.angle_alpha   90.00
_cell.angle_beta   90.00
_cell.angle_gamma   90.00
#
_symmetry.space_group_name_H-M   'P 1'
#
loop_
_entity.id
_entity.type
_entity.pdbx_description
1 polymer ?
#
loop_
_entity_poly.entity_id
_entity_poly.type
_entity_poly.pdbx_seq_one_letter_code
_entity_poly.pdbx_strand_id
1 'polypeptide(L)'
;MIVRDTKKKEKEKEQEGVCPVLEALVSRMRYVSSHWGFRMRFMGLSTALANAEDIAAWLGFAQKAFCPRMAAMNKPAFDAMMTHAVVEGPGDCVLDGRQGVYSSNETILPVAASGAAGGLGTPSPAAAAAAAAAAKLRPVLVFVASRRQTRLTARELIALQHMHDNAVAFLCLYTEEQKAEYAKALKKVKDPTLRSVLLHGVAIHHAGLPPGDRNIAAHLFALGLVRVMVASATLAWGLNLPARLVIIKGTEYFDGKTKRYTDMPVTDILQMIGRAGRPQFDRQAVAVVFCQESKKGFLKRFLYSPFPVESCLHLCLAEHLNAEIVAGTIRTKSMAVDYLSWTYFFRRLAANPGYYSSELLAEDFRGGGAAAAERRRAFIAKFVDRLVNSSLDSLIELGCISLRLPEPWEQPSAASAADGAAEDNKPGEELTGFRLVLKQQQQEKDQQQAFEPIIEATPLGRIASFYYIQPQTAKRISDKMQVDASPLSFIDIFRLLTDAEEFSQMPLRHNEEIHNAELARICPLPVLGAGFESPHTKTFLLLQARLFQLPFPITDYYTDLKSAIDNSMRIIQAMIDVAAEEAQLQYALYIILLLQCIRSATHPARNSLFCLPRITDAVVAALQQQGILSLAHLLENKYASIALSRAGLQPPEVNDVLSALSRIPRMRMRWFLFAATPAAATADPTAAEADTGAGEADGANLDDAAEEKEDIIFTQLELQVLQGPDGEPIRAFLVPAGADLQLEIHLRSLEPAAGGGATGKAAKSGRLSNWFVVLGDPDEAADELVALRRVRMRPSGRTKLTLEFVLEGLVFGIKGLRFSAPEEKGEIFSLSLYLCSDNYLGIDQEEVLTFKTY
;
A
#
# COMPACT_ATOMS: atom_id res chain seq x y z
N MET A 1 -6.24 -0.55 -38.67
CA MET A 1 -7.71 -0.57 -38.65
C MET A 1 -8.25 0.82 -38.27
N ILE A 2 -9.42 1.21 -38.80
CA ILE A 2 -10.26 2.33 -38.31
C ILE A 2 -11.69 1.74 -38.19
N VAL A 3 -12.23 1.50 -36.98
CA VAL A 3 -13.11 0.31 -36.79
C VAL A 3 -14.17 0.40 -35.65
N ARG A 4 -15.46 0.11 -35.96
CA ARG A 4 -16.71 0.13 -35.11
C ARG A 4 -17.63 -1.09 -35.40
N ASP A 5 -18.32 -1.84 -34.52
CA ASP A 5 -18.65 -1.72 -33.06
C ASP A 5 -18.98 -3.17 -32.39
N THR A 6 -18.88 -3.44 -31.02
CA THR A 6 -18.45 -4.66 -30.16
C THR A 6 -18.92 -6.13 -30.52
N LYS A 7 -18.81 -7.26 -29.74
CA LYS A 7 -18.91 -7.71 -28.29
C LYS A 7 -17.76 -8.70 -27.92
N LYS A 8 -17.55 -9.17 -26.66
CA LYS A 8 -17.29 -8.56 -25.32
C LYS A 8 -17.13 -9.67 -24.26
N LYS A 9 -15.99 -9.80 -23.55
CA LYS A 9 -15.92 -10.25 -22.13
C LYS A 9 -14.49 -10.32 -21.49
N GLU A 10 -14.50 -10.41 -20.15
CA GLU A 10 -13.50 -10.96 -19.21
C GLU A 10 -12.10 -10.31 -19.04
N LYS A 11 -11.98 -9.46 -18.00
CA LYS A 11 -10.73 -9.17 -17.25
C LYS A 11 -10.99 -8.29 -16.00
N GLU A 12 -11.44 -8.91 -14.91
CA GLU A 12 -11.70 -8.23 -13.62
C GLU A 12 -10.51 -8.33 -12.64
N LYS A 13 -9.75 -9.44 -12.68
CA LYS A 13 -8.82 -9.91 -11.63
C LYS A 13 -7.52 -9.12 -11.34
N GLU A 14 -7.29 -7.98 -11.99
CA GLU A 14 -6.16 -7.07 -11.66
C GLU A 14 -6.62 -5.68 -11.17
N GLN A 15 -7.93 -5.38 -11.22
CA GLN A 15 -8.51 -4.14 -10.69
C GLN A 15 -9.37 -4.37 -9.43
N GLU A 16 -9.62 -5.65 -9.09
CA GLU A 16 -10.41 -6.11 -7.93
C GLU A 16 -9.99 -5.46 -6.60
N GLY A 17 -8.70 -5.22 -6.34
CA GLY A 17 -8.24 -4.63 -5.07
C GLY A 17 -8.30 -3.09 -4.96
N VAL A 18 -8.49 -2.35 -6.07
CA VAL A 18 -8.37 -0.87 -6.07
C VAL A 18 -9.69 -0.17 -6.36
N CYS A 19 -10.55 -0.76 -7.22
CA CYS A 19 -11.85 -0.19 -7.54
C CYS A 19 -12.81 -0.12 -6.33
N PRO A 20 -12.94 -1.18 -5.50
CA PRO A 20 -13.76 -1.16 -4.29
C PRO A 20 -13.29 -0.14 -3.25
N VAL A 21 -11.97 -0.02 -3.03
CA VAL A 21 -11.40 0.95 -2.10
C VAL A 21 -11.76 2.39 -2.47
N LEU A 22 -11.73 2.73 -3.77
CA LEU A 22 -12.17 4.05 -4.26
C LEU A 22 -13.67 4.28 -4.00
N GLU A 23 -14.50 3.26 -4.20
CA GLU A 23 -15.94 3.34 -3.94
C GLU A 23 -16.24 3.51 -2.44
N ALA A 24 -15.59 2.71 -1.58
CA ALA A 24 -15.73 2.78 -0.14
C ALA A 24 -15.30 4.17 0.39
N LEU A 25 -14.15 4.69 -0.07
CA LEU A 25 -13.68 6.03 0.30
C LEU A 25 -14.67 7.14 -0.08
N VAL A 26 -15.21 7.13 -1.30
CA VAL A 26 -16.19 8.16 -1.72
C VAL A 26 -17.52 7.99 -0.98
N SER A 27 -17.94 6.77 -0.69
CA SER A 27 -19.16 6.48 0.09
C SER A 27 -19.02 6.94 1.54
N ARG A 28 -17.91 6.62 2.21
CA ARG A 28 -17.55 7.12 3.55
C ARG A 28 -17.50 8.64 3.60
N MET A 29 -16.86 9.30 2.62
CA MET A 29 -16.82 10.76 2.56
C MET A 29 -18.23 11.36 2.44
N ARG A 30 -19.12 10.76 1.63
CA ARG A 30 -20.53 11.19 1.56
C ARG A 30 -21.28 10.97 2.86
N TYR A 31 -21.11 9.82 3.49
CA TYR A 31 -21.70 9.47 4.79
C TYR A 31 -21.29 10.50 5.85
N VAL A 32 -19.99 10.77 5.98
CA VAL A 32 -19.43 11.78 6.91
C VAL A 32 -20.00 13.17 6.62
N SER A 33 -20.02 13.60 5.36
CA SER A 33 -20.58 14.92 4.98
C SER A 33 -22.08 15.06 5.30
N SER A 34 -22.82 13.95 5.37
CA SER A 34 -24.24 13.96 5.76
C SER A 34 -24.44 14.00 7.27
N HIS A 35 -23.65 13.23 8.04
CA HIS A 35 -23.84 13.09 9.49
C HIS A 35 -23.17 14.20 10.31
N TRP A 36 -22.04 14.75 9.83
CA TRP A 36 -21.25 15.76 10.55
C TRP A 36 -21.58 17.20 10.14
N GLY A 37 -22.67 17.42 9.40
CA GLY A 37 -23.21 18.73 9.04
C GLY A 37 -22.42 19.58 8.03
N PHE A 38 -21.14 19.26 7.77
CA PHE A 38 -20.30 20.01 6.83
C PHE A 38 -20.48 19.56 5.37
N ARG A 39 -20.76 20.50 4.47
CA ARG A 39 -21.00 20.24 3.04
C ARG A 39 -19.71 20.08 2.26
N MET A 40 -19.31 18.83 1.95
CA MET A 40 -18.21 18.56 1.02
C MET A 40 -18.64 18.68 -0.44
N ARG A 41 -17.78 19.30 -1.26
CA ARG A 41 -17.99 19.45 -2.71
C ARG A 41 -17.28 18.32 -3.46
N PHE A 42 -18.04 17.31 -3.89
CA PHE A 42 -17.52 16.26 -4.77
C PHE A 42 -17.37 16.77 -6.21
N MET A 43 -16.31 16.31 -6.90
CA MET A 43 -16.09 16.52 -8.33
C MET A 43 -15.55 15.22 -8.93
N GLY A 44 -16.44 14.43 -9.54
CA GLY A 44 -16.05 13.24 -10.29
C GLY A 44 -15.50 13.60 -11.66
N LEU A 45 -14.28 13.16 -11.97
CA LEU A 45 -13.69 13.22 -13.30
C LEU A 45 -13.52 11.79 -13.82
N SER A 46 -14.00 11.52 -15.03
CA SER A 46 -13.92 10.19 -15.66
C SER A 46 -13.87 10.29 -17.19
N THR A 47 -13.67 9.16 -17.85
CA THR A 47 -13.94 9.00 -19.29
C THR A 47 -15.45 9.02 -19.56
N ALA A 48 -15.87 8.94 -20.83
CA ALA A 48 -17.29 8.88 -21.16
C ALA A 48 -17.92 7.55 -20.71
N LEU A 49 -18.88 7.60 -19.78
CA LEU A 49 -19.55 6.44 -19.18
C LEU A 49 -21.01 6.35 -19.63
N ALA A 50 -21.54 5.12 -19.78
CA ALA A 50 -22.93 4.93 -20.21
C ALA A 50 -23.94 5.25 -19.09
N ASN A 51 -23.54 5.01 -17.84
CA ASN A 51 -24.33 5.24 -16.63
C ASN A 51 -23.74 6.39 -15.77
N ALA A 52 -23.29 7.46 -16.44
CA ALA A 52 -22.84 8.67 -15.76
C ALA A 52 -23.92 9.28 -14.84
N GLU A 53 -25.20 9.03 -15.14
CA GLU A 53 -26.35 9.43 -14.31
C GLU A 53 -26.39 8.68 -12.96
N ASP A 54 -26.10 7.37 -12.92
CA ASP A 54 -26.03 6.61 -11.66
C ASP A 54 -24.90 7.13 -10.77
N ILE A 55 -23.75 7.44 -11.37
CA ILE A 55 -22.58 7.97 -10.67
C ILE A 55 -22.84 9.39 -10.18
N ALA A 56 -23.49 10.24 -11.00
CA ALA A 56 -23.89 11.57 -10.57
C ALA A 56 -24.95 11.53 -9.46
N ALA A 57 -25.91 10.61 -9.53
CA ALA A 57 -26.92 10.38 -8.49
C ALA A 57 -26.31 9.81 -7.20
N TRP A 58 -25.33 8.91 -7.31
CA TRP A 58 -24.52 8.45 -6.18
C TRP A 58 -23.73 9.60 -5.55
N LEU A 59 -23.10 10.47 -6.34
CA LEU A 59 -22.40 11.67 -5.85
C LEU A 59 -23.33 12.79 -5.33
N GLY A 60 -24.65 12.63 -5.39
CA GLY A 60 -25.64 13.61 -4.90
C GLY A 60 -26.03 14.71 -5.89
N PHE A 61 -25.65 14.59 -7.17
CA PHE A 61 -25.82 15.61 -8.22
C PHE A 61 -26.48 15.06 -9.49
N ALA A 62 -27.54 14.27 -9.36
CA ALA A 62 -28.23 13.58 -10.47
C ALA A 62 -28.53 14.44 -11.71
N GLN A 63 -28.84 15.74 -11.54
CA GLN A 63 -29.16 16.67 -12.63
C GLN A 63 -27.94 17.42 -13.22
N LYS A 64 -26.70 17.06 -12.87
CA LYS A 64 -25.46 17.76 -13.33
C LYS A 64 -24.43 16.82 -13.98
N ALA A 65 -24.88 15.69 -14.52
CA ALA A 65 -24.04 14.74 -15.25
C ALA A 65 -23.63 15.25 -16.64
N PHE A 66 -22.51 15.97 -16.76
CA PHE A 66 -21.95 16.35 -18.07
C PHE A 66 -21.06 15.24 -18.64
N CYS A 67 -21.68 14.29 -19.37
CA CYS A 67 -20.97 13.20 -20.04
C CYS A 67 -21.08 13.31 -21.58
N PRO A 68 -20.36 14.25 -22.22
CA PRO A 68 -20.34 14.35 -23.68
C PRO A 68 -19.69 13.11 -24.29
N ARG A 69 -20.31 12.56 -25.34
CA ARG A 69 -19.67 11.53 -26.18
C ARG A 69 -18.41 12.14 -26.81
N MET A 70 -17.33 11.38 -26.98
CA MET A 70 -16.07 11.88 -27.57
C MET A 70 -16.28 12.62 -28.92
N ALA A 71 -17.19 12.13 -29.77
CA ALA A 71 -17.52 12.79 -31.03
C ALA A 71 -18.29 14.12 -30.86
N ALA A 72 -19.06 14.26 -29.77
CA ALA A 72 -19.78 15.49 -29.42
C ALA A 72 -18.87 16.54 -28.78
N MET A 73 -17.74 16.15 -28.15
CA MET A 73 -16.75 17.11 -27.62
C MET A 73 -16.08 17.95 -28.71
N ASN A 74 -16.00 17.46 -29.95
CA ASN A 74 -15.34 18.17 -31.06
C ASN A 74 -15.90 19.59 -31.27
N LYS A 75 -17.21 19.79 -31.07
CA LYS A 75 -17.83 21.11 -31.23
C LYS A 75 -17.56 22.03 -30.03
N PRO A 76 -17.92 21.70 -28.76
CA PRO A 76 -17.60 22.56 -27.61
C PRO A 76 -16.10 22.80 -27.41
N ALA A 77 -15.22 21.86 -27.78
CA ALA A 77 -13.78 22.08 -27.74
C ALA A 77 -13.30 23.04 -28.83
N PHE A 78 -13.89 23.00 -30.03
CA PHE A 78 -13.65 24.00 -31.08
C PHE A 78 -14.22 25.38 -30.69
N ASP A 79 -15.46 25.42 -30.21
CA ASP A 79 -16.15 26.63 -29.76
C ASP A 79 -15.34 27.32 -28.63
N ALA A 80 -14.91 26.57 -27.60
CA ALA A 80 -14.05 27.11 -26.55
C ALA A 80 -12.67 27.56 -27.06
N MET A 81 -12.14 26.95 -28.11
CA MET A 81 -10.90 27.39 -28.76
C MET A 81 -11.13 28.72 -29.51
N MET A 82 -12.28 28.90 -30.17
CA MET A 82 -12.64 30.17 -30.80
C MET A 82 -12.88 31.26 -29.75
N THR A 83 -13.61 30.98 -28.67
CA THR A 83 -13.96 31.96 -27.63
C THR A 83 -12.79 32.36 -26.72
N HIS A 84 -11.74 31.52 -26.58
CA HIS A 84 -10.66 31.76 -25.61
C HIS A 84 -9.23 31.72 -26.16
N ALA A 85 -9.00 31.26 -27.40
CA ALA A 85 -7.69 31.32 -28.05
C ALA A 85 -7.63 32.33 -29.22
N VAL A 86 -8.76 32.87 -29.68
CA VAL A 86 -8.79 34.04 -30.56
C VAL A 86 -8.88 35.29 -29.70
N VAL A 87 -7.80 36.05 -29.64
CA VAL A 87 -7.84 37.45 -29.17
C VAL A 87 -8.35 38.28 -30.35
N GLU A 88 -9.51 38.92 -30.19
CA GLU A 88 -10.06 39.78 -31.24
C GLU A 88 -9.19 41.02 -31.45
N GLY A 89 -8.73 41.20 -32.69
CA GLY A 89 -8.22 42.45 -33.24
C GLY A 89 -9.04 42.81 -34.48
N PRO A 90 -9.39 44.08 -34.70
CA PRO A 90 -10.49 44.44 -35.59
C PRO A 90 -10.16 44.27 -37.08
N GLY A 91 -11.09 43.69 -37.84
CA GLY A 91 -11.02 43.53 -39.29
C GLY A 91 -12.12 42.62 -39.83
N ASP A 92 -13.26 43.19 -40.20
CA ASP A 92 -14.40 42.46 -40.77
C ASP A 92 -14.07 41.72 -42.07
N CYS A 93 -14.72 40.56 -42.26
CA CYS A 93 -15.32 40.18 -43.54
C CYS A 93 -16.25 38.96 -43.37
N VAL A 94 -17.55 39.21 -43.19
CA VAL A 94 -18.58 38.17 -43.20
C VAL A 94 -19.07 37.91 -44.63
N LEU A 95 -18.79 36.72 -45.16
CA LEU A 95 -19.61 35.97 -46.14
C LEU A 95 -19.41 34.48 -45.78
N ASP A 96 -20.42 33.76 -45.27
CA ASP A 96 -21.61 33.27 -45.98
C ASP A 96 -21.25 32.41 -47.22
N GLY A 97 -21.64 31.14 -47.35
CA GLY A 97 -22.39 30.28 -46.43
C GLY A 97 -23.26 29.28 -47.17
N ARG A 98 -22.90 27.98 -47.20
CA ARG A 98 -23.82 26.88 -47.55
C ARG A 98 -23.28 25.48 -47.26
N GLN A 99 -24.13 24.71 -46.56
CA GLN A 99 -24.49 23.30 -46.80
C GLN A 99 -23.39 22.29 -47.13
N GLY A 100 -23.22 21.29 -46.26
CA GLY A 100 -22.50 20.07 -46.59
C GLY A 100 -23.30 19.16 -47.53
N VAL A 101 -22.59 18.43 -48.39
CA VAL A 101 -23.14 17.39 -49.28
C VAL A 101 -22.41 16.08 -48.98
N TYR A 102 -23.16 14.97 -48.95
CA TYR A 102 -22.60 13.63 -48.78
C TYR A 102 -21.86 13.19 -50.05
N SER A 103 -20.74 12.49 -49.89
CA SER A 103 -20.30 11.52 -50.89
C SER A 103 -19.76 10.28 -50.20
N SER A 104 -20.19 9.12 -50.68
CA SER A 104 -19.86 7.80 -50.14
C SER A 104 -19.31 6.94 -51.25
N ASN A 105 -18.15 6.30 -51.01
CA ASN A 105 -17.53 5.26 -51.83
C ASN A 105 -17.49 5.51 -53.34
N GLU A 106 -16.28 5.72 -53.89
CA GLU A 106 -15.92 4.96 -55.09
C GLU A 106 -14.43 4.63 -55.14
N THR A 107 -14.13 3.47 -55.72
CA THR A 107 -12.77 2.91 -55.82
C THR A 107 -12.28 3.13 -57.24
N ILE A 108 -11.27 3.99 -57.43
CA ILE A 108 -10.72 4.29 -58.76
C ILE A 108 -9.28 3.77 -58.85
N LEU A 109 -9.11 2.71 -59.64
CA LEU A 109 -7.81 2.32 -60.20
C LEU A 109 -7.47 3.25 -61.38
N PRO A 110 -6.19 3.54 -61.65
CA PRO A 110 -5.81 4.42 -62.75
C PRO A 110 -6.02 3.73 -64.10
N VAL A 111 -6.92 4.28 -64.92
CA VAL A 111 -7.05 3.97 -66.35
C VAL A 111 -6.61 5.18 -67.15
N ALA A 112 -5.81 4.95 -68.20
CA ALA A 112 -5.28 6.02 -69.04
C ALA A 112 -6.34 6.57 -70.01
N ALA A 113 -6.37 7.89 -70.20
CA ALA A 113 -7.08 8.57 -71.26
C ALA A 113 -6.21 9.73 -71.81
N SER A 114 -6.39 10.06 -73.08
CA SER A 114 -5.45 10.89 -73.85
C SER A 114 -5.96 12.28 -74.20
N GLY A 115 -5.01 13.23 -74.34
CA GLY A 115 -5.08 14.23 -75.41
C GLY A 115 -5.89 15.51 -75.19
N ALA A 116 -5.32 16.46 -74.45
CA ALA A 116 -5.50 17.89 -74.74
C ALA A 116 -4.19 18.63 -74.38
N ALA A 117 -3.65 19.43 -75.30
CA ALA A 117 -2.35 20.09 -75.12
C ALA A 117 -2.49 21.49 -74.52
N GLY A 118 -1.72 21.80 -73.48
CA GLY A 118 -1.71 23.13 -72.85
C GLY A 118 -0.59 23.32 -71.84
N GLY A 119 0.55 23.88 -72.28
CA GLY A 119 1.59 24.48 -71.44
C GLY A 119 2.34 23.56 -70.46
N LEU A 120 3.50 23.03 -70.87
CA LEU A 120 4.46 22.47 -69.91
C LEU A 120 5.13 23.58 -69.07
N GLY A 121 4.52 23.92 -67.95
CA GLY A 121 5.26 24.46 -66.81
C GLY A 121 5.90 23.29 -66.06
N THR A 122 7.22 23.09 -66.20
CA THR A 122 7.92 22.12 -65.35
C THR A 122 7.84 22.59 -63.89
N PRO A 123 7.43 21.73 -62.93
CA PRO A 123 7.49 22.10 -61.52
C PRO A 123 8.95 22.38 -61.18
N SER A 124 9.23 23.56 -60.62
CA SER A 124 10.61 23.98 -60.42
C SER A 124 11.38 22.97 -59.57
N PRO A 125 12.70 22.79 -59.77
CA PRO A 125 13.48 21.87 -58.95
C PRO A 125 13.42 22.24 -57.46
N ALA A 126 13.11 23.50 -57.11
CA ALA A 126 12.83 23.91 -55.73
C ALA A 126 11.48 23.38 -55.20
N ALA A 127 10.42 23.35 -56.01
CA ALA A 127 9.13 22.76 -55.64
C ALA A 127 9.22 21.22 -55.53
N ALA A 128 9.91 20.58 -56.48
CA ALA A 128 10.20 19.15 -56.44
C ALA A 128 11.08 18.79 -55.23
N ALA A 129 12.14 19.57 -54.95
CA ALA A 129 12.98 19.39 -53.77
C ALA A 129 12.23 19.65 -52.46
N ALA A 130 11.30 20.62 -52.41
CA ALA A 130 10.47 20.86 -51.23
C ALA A 130 9.51 19.69 -50.95
N ALA A 131 8.99 19.04 -51.98
CA ALA A 131 8.21 17.80 -51.84
C ALA A 131 9.10 16.58 -51.48
N ALA A 132 10.32 16.51 -52.01
CA ALA A 132 11.30 15.46 -51.74
C ALA A 132 12.13 15.66 -50.45
N ALA A 133 11.95 16.79 -49.73
CA ALA A 133 12.67 17.14 -48.48
C ALA A 133 12.17 16.35 -47.25
N ALA A 134 12.16 15.02 -47.41
CA ALA A 134 11.65 13.97 -46.52
C ALA A 134 10.16 14.08 -46.17
N ALA A 135 9.46 12.96 -46.24
CA ALA A 135 8.15 12.79 -45.62
C ALA A 135 8.32 12.75 -44.09
N LYS A 136 8.48 13.93 -43.46
CA LYS A 136 8.92 14.11 -42.06
C LYS A 136 8.05 13.30 -41.10
N LEU A 137 8.59 12.16 -40.63
CA LEU A 137 7.91 11.28 -39.69
C LEU A 137 7.57 12.05 -38.41
N ARG A 138 6.28 12.26 -38.16
CA ARG A 138 5.79 12.90 -36.93
C ARG A 138 5.88 11.88 -35.77
N PRO A 139 6.03 12.32 -34.50
CA PRO A 139 6.31 11.40 -33.39
C PRO A 139 5.33 10.22 -33.28
N VAL A 140 5.90 9.01 -33.21
CA VAL A 140 5.22 7.72 -33.15
C VAL A 140 5.50 7.05 -31.80
N LEU A 141 4.44 6.67 -31.10
CA LEU A 141 4.51 5.92 -29.85
C LEU A 141 3.93 4.52 -30.04
N VAL A 142 4.76 3.49 -29.86
CA VAL A 142 4.42 2.07 -30.06
C VAL A 142 4.30 1.39 -28.71
N PHE A 143 3.09 1.08 -28.27
CA PHE A 143 2.86 0.28 -27.08
C PHE A 143 2.93 -1.22 -27.37
N VAL A 144 3.52 -1.95 -26.43
CA VAL A 144 3.66 -3.41 -26.45
C VAL A 144 3.34 -4.01 -25.08
N ALA A 145 2.90 -5.27 -25.07
CA ALA A 145 2.46 -5.97 -23.87
C ALA A 145 3.54 -6.17 -22.79
N SER A 146 4.83 -6.26 -23.15
CA SER A 146 5.89 -6.60 -22.18
C SER A 146 7.18 -5.79 -22.35
N ARG A 147 7.96 -5.75 -21.27
CA ARG A 147 9.29 -5.11 -21.18
C ARG A 147 10.36 -5.84 -22.00
N ARG A 148 10.16 -7.13 -22.29
CA ARG A 148 10.95 -7.89 -23.27
C ARG A 148 10.60 -7.43 -24.69
N GLN A 149 9.32 -7.21 -24.99
CA GLN A 149 8.85 -6.86 -26.32
C GLN A 149 9.29 -5.46 -26.78
N THR A 150 9.50 -4.49 -25.87
CA THR A 150 10.01 -3.15 -26.24
C THR A 150 11.37 -3.25 -26.93
N ARG A 151 12.28 -4.03 -26.34
CA ARG A 151 13.65 -4.27 -26.85
C ARG A 151 13.64 -5.05 -28.17
N LEU A 152 12.78 -6.07 -28.28
CA LEU A 152 12.65 -6.86 -29.51
C LEU A 152 12.09 -6.02 -30.66
N THR A 153 10.94 -5.36 -30.45
CA THR A 153 10.31 -4.56 -31.51
C THR A 153 11.09 -3.29 -31.86
N ALA A 154 11.86 -2.70 -30.93
CA ALA A 154 12.78 -1.62 -31.30
C ALA A 154 13.90 -2.10 -32.25
N ARG A 155 14.49 -3.29 -32.02
CA ARG A 155 15.48 -3.89 -32.94
C ARG A 155 14.87 -4.29 -34.28
N GLU A 156 13.67 -4.88 -34.25
CA GLU A 156 12.86 -5.25 -35.42
C GLU A 156 12.57 -4.03 -36.32
N LEU A 157 12.14 -2.91 -35.73
CA LEU A 157 11.92 -1.64 -36.46
C LEU A 157 13.20 -1.07 -37.08
N ILE A 158 14.34 -1.19 -36.40
CA ILE A 158 15.65 -0.74 -36.94
C ILE A 158 16.10 -1.64 -38.09
N ALA A 159 15.90 -2.97 -38.00
CA ALA A 159 16.21 -3.87 -39.10
C ALA A 159 15.36 -3.53 -40.34
N LEU A 160 14.04 -3.34 -40.16
CA LEU A 160 13.13 -2.92 -41.23
C LEU A 160 13.48 -1.54 -41.82
N GLN A 161 13.98 -0.61 -41.00
CA GLN A 161 14.47 0.69 -41.48
C GLN A 161 15.66 0.55 -42.43
N HIS A 162 16.60 -0.36 -42.15
CA HIS A 162 17.76 -0.61 -43.04
C HIS A 162 17.39 -1.38 -44.32
N MET A 163 16.26 -2.08 -44.34
CA MET A 163 15.74 -2.78 -45.52
C MET A 163 14.90 -1.90 -46.45
N HIS A 164 14.63 -0.65 -46.07
CA HIS A 164 13.80 0.28 -46.82
C HIS A 164 14.65 1.48 -47.28
N ASP A 165 14.34 2.04 -48.45
CA ASP A 165 15.04 3.24 -48.94
C ASP A 165 14.96 4.40 -47.93
N ASN A 166 16.09 5.11 -47.78
CA ASN A 166 16.42 6.06 -46.72
C ASN A 166 15.56 7.35 -46.64
N ALA A 167 14.41 7.40 -47.31
CA ALA A 167 13.53 8.57 -47.38
C ALA A 167 12.87 8.96 -46.03
N VAL A 168 12.94 8.10 -45.00
CA VAL A 168 12.29 8.29 -43.70
C VAL A 168 13.25 8.04 -42.53
N ALA A 169 13.98 9.08 -42.13
CA ALA A 169 14.85 9.03 -40.94
C ALA A 169 14.04 9.12 -39.63
N PHE A 170 14.27 8.17 -38.70
CA PHE A 170 13.70 8.24 -37.35
C PHE A 170 14.46 9.19 -36.42
N LEU A 171 15.70 9.54 -36.75
CA LEU A 171 16.54 10.52 -36.05
C LEU A 171 16.48 11.87 -36.79
N CYS A 172 16.22 12.96 -36.07
CA CYS A 172 16.03 14.31 -36.61
C CYS A 172 16.95 15.31 -35.90
N LEU A 173 18.18 15.45 -36.39
CA LEU A 173 19.20 16.37 -35.86
C LEU A 173 19.57 17.39 -36.94
N TYR A 174 18.94 18.57 -36.90
CA TYR A 174 19.08 19.60 -37.94
C TYR A 174 20.12 20.66 -37.60
N THR A 175 20.30 21.01 -36.32
CA THR A 175 21.29 21.99 -35.86
C THR A 175 22.47 21.32 -35.14
N GLU A 176 23.63 21.98 -35.12
CA GLU A 176 24.79 21.49 -34.36
C GLU A 176 24.52 21.48 -32.84
N GLU A 177 23.69 22.39 -32.34
CA GLU A 177 23.23 22.41 -30.95
C GLU A 177 22.45 21.13 -30.60
N GLN A 178 21.52 20.71 -31.47
CA GLN A 178 20.79 19.44 -31.30
C GLN A 178 21.74 18.24 -31.32
N LYS A 179 22.74 18.21 -32.22
CA LYS A 179 23.75 17.15 -32.26
C LYS A 179 24.59 17.12 -30.98
N ALA A 180 24.99 18.28 -30.45
CA ALA A 180 25.77 18.41 -29.22
C ALA A 180 24.96 17.98 -27.98
N GLU A 181 23.68 18.39 -27.88
CA GLU A 181 22.78 17.93 -26.82
C GLU A 181 22.57 16.41 -26.92
N TYR A 182 22.32 15.89 -28.13
CA TYR A 182 22.13 14.46 -28.38
C TYR A 182 23.34 13.63 -27.92
N ALA A 183 24.55 14.05 -28.31
CA ALA A 183 25.79 13.40 -27.89
C ALA A 183 26.02 13.49 -26.36
N LYS A 184 25.66 14.61 -25.74
CA LYS A 184 25.73 14.82 -24.28
C LYS A 184 24.71 13.96 -23.52
N ALA A 185 23.53 13.72 -24.09
CA ALA A 185 22.51 12.82 -23.55
C ALA A 185 22.91 11.35 -23.71
N LEU A 186 23.35 10.93 -24.90
CA LEU A 186 23.74 9.55 -25.20
C LEU A 186 24.93 9.07 -24.34
N LYS A 187 25.86 9.97 -23.99
CA LYS A 187 26.98 9.69 -23.06
C LYS A 187 26.52 9.38 -21.62
N LYS A 188 25.29 9.75 -21.22
CA LYS A 188 24.75 9.51 -19.87
C LYS A 188 23.92 8.23 -19.75
N VAL A 189 23.48 7.64 -20.87
CA VAL A 189 22.63 6.44 -20.89
C VAL A 189 23.43 5.24 -20.37
N LYS A 190 22.85 4.50 -19.41
CA LYS A 190 23.47 3.32 -18.80
C LYS A 190 23.06 2.01 -19.47
N ASP A 191 21.80 1.86 -19.86
CA ASP A 191 21.32 0.63 -20.51
C ASP A 191 21.91 0.50 -21.94
N PRO A 192 22.62 -0.61 -22.25
CA PRO A 192 23.27 -0.78 -23.54
C PRO A 192 22.28 -1.01 -24.68
N THR A 193 21.07 -1.51 -24.40
CA THR A 193 20.04 -1.70 -25.42
C THR A 193 19.44 -0.37 -25.82
N LEU A 194 19.05 0.47 -24.85
CA LEU A 194 18.56 1.84 -25.09
C LEU A 194 19.60 2.66 -25.85
N ARG A 195 20.88 2.61 -25.44
CA ARG A 195 21.96 3.31 -26.14
C ARG A 195 22.14 2.83 -27.59
N SER A 196 21.98 1.54 -27.86
CA SER A 196 22.05 0.96 -29.21
C SER A 196 20.87 1.36 -30.09
N VAL A 197 19.64 1.37 -29.56
CA VAL A 197 18.45 1.76 -30.37
C VAL A 197 18.37 3.26 -30.61
N LEU A 198 18.84 4.08 -29.65
CA LEU A 198 18.88 5.53 -29.79
C LEU A 198 19.76 6.00 -30.95
N LEU A 199 20.87 5.31 -31.25
CA LEU A 199 21.73 5.64 -32.41
C LEU A 199 20.96 5.67 -33.74
N HIS A 200 19.84 4.95 -33.84
CA HIS A 200 19.01 4.83 -35.03
C HIS A 200 17.74 5.72 -34.98
N GLY A 201 17.54 6.50 -33.92
CA GLY A 201 16.35 7.33 -33.74
C GLY A 201 15.14 6.61 -33.12
N VAL A 202 15.36 5.49 -32.44
CA VAL A 202 14.33 4.75 -31.70
C VAL A 202 14.63 4.76 -30.20
N ALA A 203 13.67 5.18 -29.37
CA ALA A 203 13.73 5.05 -27.91
C ALA A 203 12.98 3.79 -27.43
N ILE A 204 13.38 3.25 -26.27
CA ILE A 204 12.57 2.32 -25.48
C ILE A 204 12.20 2.92 -24.13
N HIS A 205 11.01 2.62 -23.62
CA HIS A 205 10.54 3.16 -22.34
C HIS A 205 9.74 2.12 -21.54
N HIS A 206 10.34 1.55 -20.49
CA HIS A 206 9.69 0.56 -19.62
C HIS A 206 10.12 0.74 -18.15
N ALA A 207 9.32 0.20 -17.22
CA ALA A 207 9.50 0.42 -15.79
C ALA A 207 10.90 0.01 -15.27
N GLY A 208 11.44 -1.11 -15.78
CA GLY A 208 12.77 -1.63 -15.43
C GLY A 208 13.98 -0.89 -16.05
N LEU A 209 13.80 0.24 -16.76
CA LEU A 209 14.92 1.12 -17.12
C LEU A 209 15.30 2.02 -15.93
N PRO A 210 16.60 2.38 -15.79
CA PRO A 210 17.04 3.36 -14.79
C PRO A 210 16.26 4.69 -14.90
N PRO A 211 15.90 5.36 -13.79
CA PRO A 211 15.11 6.61 -13.85
C PRO A 211 15.75 7.71 -14.71
N GLY A 212 17.09 7.85 -14.67
CA GLY A 212 17.81 8.79 -15.53
C GLY A 212 17.69 8.45 -17.03
N ASP A 213 17.79 7.16 -17.37
CA ASP A 213 17.69 6.67 -18.74
C ASP A 213 16.27 6.85 -19.31
N ARG A 214 15.23 6.61 -18.48
CA ARG A 214 13.83 6.91 -18.83
C ARG A 214 13.63 8.39 -19.11
N ASN A 215 14.16 9.27 -18.24
CA ASN A 215 14.06 10.71 -18.42
C ASN A 215 14.81 11.20 -19.67
N ILE A 216 15.97 10.60 -19.99
CA ILE A 216 16.70 10.89 -21.24
C ILE A 216 15.87 10.45 -22.46
N ALA A 217 15.34 9.23 -22.47
CA ALA A 217 14.49 8.74 -23.56
C ALA A 217 13.22 9.59 -23.77
N ALA A 218 12.60 10.04 -22.67
CA ALA A 218 11.45 10.93 -22.69
C ALA A 218 11.79 12.33 -23.24
N HIS A 219 12.88 12.93 -22.77
CA HIS A 219 13.35 14.25 -23.20
C HIS A 219 13.69 14.29 -24.69
N LEU A 220 14.44 13.31 -25.18
CA LEU A 220 14.84 13.22 -26.60
C LEU A 220 13.65 13.03 -27.56
N PHE A 221 12.56 12.41 -27.10
CA PHE A 221 11.31 12.28 -27.83
C PHE A 221 10.44 13.54 -27.74
N ALA A 222 10.39 14.19 -26.57
CA ALA A 222 9.67 15.45 -26.36
C ALA A 222 10.22 16.60 -27.23
N LEU A 223 11.56 16.70 -27.35
CA LEU A 223 12.23 17.61 -28.28
C LEU A 223 12.04 17.23 -29.77
N GLY A 224 11.48 16.06 -30.06
CA GLY A 224 11.31 15.58 -31.43
C GLY A 224 12.61 15.27 -32.17
N LEU A 225 13.71 15.01 -31.45
CA LEU A 225 14.97 14.53 -32.03
C LEU A 225 14.87 13.04 -32.36
N VAL A 226 14.22 12.28 -31.48
CA VAL A 226 13.86 10.86 -31.65
C VAL A 226 12.40 10.79 -32.06
N ARG A 227 12.07 10.16 -33.20
CA ARG A 227 10.70 10.11 -33.73
C ARG A 227 9.92 8.85 -33.38
N VAL A 228 10.58 7.78 -32.95
CA VAL A 228 9.90 6.53 -32.56
C VAL A 228 10.23 6.19 -31.11
N MET A 229 9.21 5.91 -30.30
CA MET A 229 9.37 5.36 -28.95
C MET A 229 8.58 4.06 -28.81
N VAL A 230 9.19 3.01 -28.29
CA VAL A 230 8.53 1.73 -27.97
C VAL A 230 8.37 1.59 -26.45
N ALA A 231 7.12 1.64 -25.96
CA ALA A 231 6.78 1.68 -24.55
C ALA A 231 6.03 0.42 -24.08
N SER A 232 6.22 0.00 -22.82
CA SER A 232 5.37 -1.04 -22.23
C SER A 232 3.99 -0.47 -21.89
N ALA A 233 2.91 -1.20 -22.21
CA ALA A 233 1.52 -0.75 -22.03
C ALA A 233 1.20 -0.22 -20.62
N THR A 234 1.77 -0.83 -19.57
CA THR A 234 1.63 -0.39 -18.16
C THR A 234 2.13 1.04 -17.89
N LEU A 235 2.88 1.67 -18.80
CA LEU A 235 3.29 3.07 -18.70
C LEU A 235 2.36 4.05 -19.42
N ALA A 236 1.25 3.58 -20.01
CA ALA A 236 0.22 4.45 -20.60
C ALA A 236 -0.30 5.52 -19.62
N TRP A 237 -0.39 5.17 -18.34
CA TRP A 237 -0.77 6.07 -17.25
C TRP A 237 0.31 7.11 -16.90
N GLY A 238 1.59 6.70 -16.85
CA GLY A 238 2.71 7.56 -16.42
C GLY A 238 3.42 8.35 -17.53
N LEU A 239 3.18 8.06 -18.80
CA LEU A 239 3.91 8.67 -19.92
C LEU A 239 3.21 9.93 -20.46
N ASN A 240 3.59 11.11 -19.95
CA ASN A 240 3.07 12.39 -20.46
C ASN A 240 3.79 12.87 -21.75
N LEU A 241 3.86 12.00 -22.76
CA LEU A 241 4.46 12.30 -24.06
C LEU A 241 3.40 12.14 -25.17
N PRO A 242 2.69 13.21 -25.56
CA PRO A 242 1.69 13.13 -26.61
C PRO A 242 2.36 12.96 -27.99
N ALA A 243 1.83 12.03 -28.79
CA ALA A 243 2.35 11.62 -30.09
C ALA A 243 1.35 11.96 -31.22
N ARG A 244 1.81 12.01 -32.48
CA ARG A 244 0.92 12.15 -33.64
C ARG A 244 0.22 10.84 -33.98
N LEU A 245 0.94 9.74 -33.79
CA LEU A 245 0.53 8.38 -34.09
C LEU A 245 0.80 7.51 -32.86
N VAL A 246 -0.23 6.85 -32.36
CA VAL A 246 -0.07 5.72 -31.42
C VAL A 246 -0.29 4.41 -32.16
N ILE A 247 0.56 3.42 -31.88
CA ILE A 247 0.40 2.04 -32.33
C ILE A 247 0.30 1.16 -31.09
N ILE A 248 -0.66 0.24 -31.04
CA ILE A 248 -0.78 -0.78 -29.98
C ILE A 248 -0.53 -2.13 -30.65
N LYS A 249 0.66 -2.72 -30.44
CA LYS A 249 1.10 -3.99 -31.03
C LYS A 249 0.72 -5.15 -30.12
N GLY A 250 -0.52 -5.63 -30.28
CA GLY A 250 -1.13 -6.67 -29.46
C GLY A 250 -1.94 -6.07 -28.29
N THR A 251 -3.08 -6.69 -27.99
CA THR A 251 -4.01 -6.29 -26.92
C THR A 251 -4.14 -7.33 -25.83
N GLU A 252 -3.12 -8.18 -25.67
CA GLU A 252 -3.08 -9.33 -24.78
C GLU A 252 -1.74 -9.34 -24.04
N TYR A 253 -1.72 -9.80 -22.79
CA TYR A 253 -0.48 -10.19 -22.12
C TYR A 253 -0.60 -11.60 -21.56
N PHE A 254 0.54 -12.26 -21.35
CA PHE A 254 0.58 -13.56 -20.69
C PHE A 254 0.49 -13.36 -19.19
N ASP A 255 -0.55 -13.92 -18.58
CA ASP A 255 -0.70 -14.02 -17.13
C ASP A 255 -0.06 -15.34 -16.64
N GLY A 256 0.93 -15.24 -15.75
CA GLY A 256 1.58 -16.39 -15.15
C GLY A 256 0.69 -17.19 -14.18
N LYS A 257 -0.31 -16.57 -13.55
CA LYS A 257 -1.23 -17.26 -12.62
C LYS A 257 -2.10 -18.27 -13.36
N THR A 258 -2.76 -17.86 -14.44
CA THR A 258 -3.61 -18.75 -15.26
C THR A 258 -2.85 -19.46 -16.39
N LYS A 259 -1.57 -19.14 -16.59
CA LYS A 259 -0.69 -19.59 -17.70
C LYS A 259 -1.28 -19.34 -19.09
N ARG A 260 -2.05 -18.27 -19.26
CA ARG A 260 -2.82 -17.96 -20.48
C ARG A 260 -2.54 -16.55 -20.99
N TYR A 261 -2.80 -16.33 -22.27
CA TYR A 261 -2.91 -15.00 -22.84
C TYR A 261 -4.29 -14.43 -22.54
N THR A 262 -4.33 -13.29 -21.87
CA THR A 262 -5.55 -12.73 -21.31
C THR A 262 -5.61 -11.24 -21.63
N ASP A 263 -6.78 -10.73 -22.00
CA ASP A 263 -6.91 -9.41 -22.68
C ASP A 263 -6.49 -8.22 -21.81
N MET A 264 -5.87 -7.22 -22.43
CA MET A 264 -5.47 -6.00 -21.75
C MET A 264 -6.72 -5.19 -21.37
N PRO A 265 -6.81 -4.65 -20.14
CA PRO A 265 -7.93 -3.80 -19.73
C PRO A 265 -8.19 -2.69 -20.75
N VAL A 266 -9.43 -2.54 -21.20
CA VAL A 266 -9.73 -1.57 -22.27
C VAL A 266 -9.62 -0.11 -21.78
N THR A 267 -9.55 0.09 -20.45
CA THR A 267 -9.07 1.33 -19.82
C THR A 267 -7.64 1.68 -20.22
N ASP A 268 -6.72 0.71 -20.22
CA ASP A 268 -5.33 0.92 -20.63
C ASP A 268 -5.25 1.17 -22.13
N ILE A 269 -6.08 0.48 -22.92
CA ILE A 269 -6.22 0.71 -24.36
C ILE A 269 -6.72 2.14 -24.64
N LEU A 270 -7.70 2.65 -23.88
CA LEU A 270 -8.11 4.05 -23.93
C LEU A 270 -6.99 5.01 -23.52
N GLN A 271 -6.24 4.74 -22.46
CA GLN A 271 -5.11 5.59 -22.03
C GLN A 271 -3.99 5.63 -23.07
N MET A 272 -3.66 4.49 -23.67
CA MET A 272 -2.70 4.42 -24.78
C MET A 272 -3.18 5.23 -25.98
N ILE A 273 -4.44 5.07 -26.39
CA ILE A 273 -5.06 5.88 -27.47
C ILE A 273 -5.10 7.36 -27.10
N GLY A 274 -5.31 7.72 -25.83
CA GLY A 274 -5.28 9.08 -25.31
C GLY A 274 -3.92 9.78 -25.39
N ARG A 275 -2.84 9.04 -25.66
CA ARG A 275 -1.53 9.63 -26.02
C ARG A 275 -1.42 10.00 -27.50
N ALA A 276 -2.42 9.70 -28.33
CA ALA A 276 -2.51 10.18 -29.71
C ALA A 276 -3.22 11.54 -29.75
N GLY A 277 -2.45 12.60 -29.98
CA GLY A 277 -2.96 13.95 -30.13
C GLY A 277 -2.06 14.96 -29.45
N ARG A 278 -1.55 15.92 -30.23
CA ARG A 278 -0.79 17.07 -29.74
C ARG A 278 -1.59 18.33 -30.05
N PRO A 279 -2.45 18.83 -29.12
CA PRO A 279 -3.06 20.15 -29.24
C PRO A 279 -2.00 21.21 -29.57
N GLN A 280 -2.38 22.26 -30.30
CA GLN A 280 -1.47 23.27 -30.88
C GLN A 280 -0.53 22.77 -32.00
N PHE A 281 -0.06 21.51 -32.00
CA PHE A 281 0.92 21.01 -32.98
C PHE A 281 0.33 20.23 -34.17
N ASP A 282 -0.78 19.51 -33.99
CA ASP A 282 -1.37 18.65 -35.03
C ASP A 282 -2.87 18.89 -35.20
N ARG A 283 -3.33 19.09 -36.45
CA ARG A 283 -4.77 19.18 -36.81
C ARG A 283 -5.52 17.85 -36.71
N GLN A 284 -4.83 16.72 -36.53
CA GLN A 284 -5.40 15.37 -36.47
C GLN A 284 -4.51 14.45 -35.63
N ALA A 285 -5.13 13.51 -34.92
CA ALA A 285 -4.48 12.38 -34.27
C ALA A 285 -4.84 11.06 -34.97
N VAL A 286 -4.00 10.03 -34.86
CA VAL A 286 -4.32 8.67 -35.32
C VAL A 286 -3.84 7.66 -34.28
N ALA A 287 -4.67 6.66 -33.99
CA ALA A 287 -4.28 5.49 -33.23
C ALA A 287 -4.55 4.21 -34.06
N VAL A 288 -3.62 3.26 -34.02
CA VAL A 288 -3.71 1.98 -34.75
C VAL A 288 -3.60 0.83 -33.76
N VAL A 289 -4.69 0.08 -33.59
CA VAL A 289 -4.72 -1.11 -32.72
C VAL A 289 -4.54 -2.38 -33.57
N PHE A 290 -3.56 -3.20 -33.21
CA PHE A 290 -3.38 -4.55 -33.71
C PHE A 290 -3.87 -5.55 -32.65
N CYS A 291 -4.87 -6.35 -33.02
CA CYS A 291 -5.53 -7.34 -32.17
C CYS A 291 -5.99 -8.53 -33.03
N GLN A 292 -6.37 -9.64 -32.39
CA GLN A 292 -6.98 -10.79 -33.09
C GLN A 292 -8.32 -10.40 -33.76
N GLU A 293 -8.70 -11.06 -34.85
CA GLU A 293 -9.94 -10.75 -35.60
C GLU A 293 -11.21 -11.00 -34.77
N SER A 294 -11.20 -12.01 -33.90
CA SER A 294 -12.23 -12.26 -32.87
C SER A 294 -12.41 -11.06 -31.93
N LYS A 295 -11.29 -10.46 -31.50
CA LYS A 295 -11.22 -9.39 -30.49
C LYS A 295 -11.32 -7.99 -31.07
N LYS A 296 -10.99 -7.81 -32.36
CA LYS A 296 -11.44 -6.68 -33.20
C LYS A 296 -12.93 -6.51 -33.09
N GLY A 297 -13.68 -7.63 -33.13
CA GLY A 297 -15.10 -7.68 -32.81
C GLY A 297 -15.42 -6.92 -31.53
N PHE A 298 -14.75 -7.24 -30.41
CA PHE A 298 -14.94 -6.59 -29.11
C PHE A 298 -14.51 -5.11 -29.04
N LEU A 299 -13.22 -4.79 -29.22
CA LEU A 299 -12.61 -3.50 -28.84
C LEU A 299 -13.36 -2.26 -29.40
N LYS A 300 -13.94 -2.45 -30.58
CA LYS A 300 -15.02 -1.75 -31.29
C LYS A 300 -16.05 -0.91 -30.43
N ARG A 301 -17.24 -1.39 -29.97
CA ARG A 301 -18.30 -0.65 -29.15
C ARG A 301 -17.79 -0.33 -27.70
N PHE A 302 -16.48 -0.17 -27.51
CA PHE A 302 -15.91 0.40 -26.28
C PHE A 302 -15.17 1.71 -26.59
N LEU A 303 -14.63 1.86 -27.81
CA LEU A 303 -13.95 3.08 -28.25
C LEU A 303 -14.91 4.18 -28.74
N TYR A 304 -16.14 3.83 -29.15
CA TYR A 304 -17.11 4.79 -29.73
C TYR A 304 -18.48 4.79 -29.04
N SER A 305 -18.82 3.69 -28.35
CA SER A 305 -19.95 3.63 -27.43
C SER A 305 -19.40 3.63 -26.00
N PRO A 306 -19.86 4.50 -25.09
CA PRO A 306 -19.39 4.49 -23.71
C PRO A 306 -19.86 3.22 -22.99
N PHE A 307 -19.15 2.80 -21.95
CA PHE A 307 -19.42 1.56 -21.21
C PHE A 307 -20.06 1.85 -19.85
N PRO A 308 -20.99 1.01 -19.34
CA PRO A 308 -21.51 1.14 -17.99
C PRO A 308 -20.48 0.63 -16.97
N VAL A 309 -20.16 1.43 -15.96
CA VAL A 309 -19.29 1.01 -14.86
C VAL A 309 -20.14 0.30 -13.81
N GLU A 310 -19.73 -0.90 -13.42
CA GLU A 310 -20.33 -1.69 -12.34
C GLU A 310 -19.46 -1.63 -11.08
N SER A 311 -19.97 -2.07 -9.95
CA SER A 311 -19.21 -2.15 -8.69
C SER A 311 -18.57 -3.53 -8.50
N CYS A 312 -17.42 -3.57 -7.86
CA CYS A 312 -16.79 -4.81 -7.37
C CYS A 312 -16.83 -4.95 -5.84
N LEU A 313 -17.53 -4.06 -5.11
CA LEU A 313 -17.50 -3.98 -3.63
C LEU A 313 -17.91 -5.30 -2.94
N HIS A 314 -18.85 -6.02 -3.55
CA HIS A 314 -19.33 -7.33 -3.08
C HIS A 314 -18.27 -8.43 -3.04
N LEU A 315 -17.13 -8.27 -3.73
CA LEU A 315 -16.04 -9.26 -3.76
C LEU A 315 -15.07 -9.14 -2.56
N CYS A 316 -15.13 -8.04 -1.81
CA CYS A 316 -14.23 -7.72 -0.71
C CYS A 316 -14.97 -7.04 0.47
N LEU A 317 -16.28 -7.27 0.59
CA LEU A 317 -17.13 -6.58 1.55
C LEU A 317 -16.68 -6.77 3.00
N ALA A 318 -16.20 -7.96 3.37
CA ALA A 318 -15.69 -8.24 4.72
C ALA A 318 -14.56 -7.29 5.16
N GLU A 319 -13.60 -6.98 4.28
CA GLU A 319 -12.51 -6.03 4.58
C GLU A 319 -13.06 -4.62 4.87
N HIS A 320 -14.06 -4.19 4.10
CA HIS A 320 -14.69 -2.89 4.25
C HIS A 320 -15.60 -2.81 5.49
N LEU A 321 -16.36 -3.87 5.80
CA LEU A 321 -17.17 -3.94 7.02
C LEU A 321 -16.27 -3.92 8.27
N ASN A 322 -15.19 -4.71 8.31
CA ASN A 322 -14.24 -4.69 9.43
C ASN A 322 -13.72 -3.26 9.69
N ALA A 323 -13.33 -2.53 8.64
CA ALA A 323 -12.83 -1.17 8.78
C ALA A 323 -13.89 -0.16 9.29
N GLU A 324 -15.18 -0.35 8.97
CA GLU A 324 -16.27 0.50 9.47
C GLU A 324 -16.75 0.10 10.87
N ILE A 325 -16.63 -1.17 11.25
CA ILE A 325 -16.88 -1.67 12.62
C ILE A 325 -15.77 -1.17 13.56
N VAL A 326 -14.49 -1.26 13.15
CA VAL A 326 -13.35 -0.68 13.87
C VAL A 326 -13.47 0.85 14.01
N ALA A 327 -14.02 1.54 13.01
CA ALA A 327 -14.29 2.98 13.09
C ALA A 327 -15.52 3.34 13.95
N GLY A 328 -16.28 2.35 14.44
CA GLY A 328 -17.52 2.55 15.18
C GLY A 328 -18.70 3.05 14.34
N THR A 329 -18.56 3.11 13.01
CA THR A 329 -19.62 3.48 12.05
C THR A 329 -20.75 2.44 12.05
N ILE A 330 -20.39 1.16 12.18
CA ILE A 330 -21.30 0.02 12.17
C ILE A 330 -21.22 -0.68 13.54
N ARG A 331 -22.35 -0.78 14.24
CA ARG A 331 -22.49 -1.52 15.50
C ARG A 331 -23.52 -2.64 15.48
N THR A 332 -24.37 -2.71 14.45
CA THR A 332 -25.34 -3.80 14.26
C THR A 332 -25.40 -4.20 12.79
N LYS A 333 -26.02 -5.34 12.46
CA LYS A 333 -26.24 -5.79 11.09
C LYS A 333 -27.17 -4.84 10.33
N SER A 334 -28.21 -4.29 10.98
CA SER A 334 -29.07 -3.25 10.42
C SER A 334 -28.24 -2.04 9.95
N MET A 335 -27.30 -1.57 10.78
CA MET A 335 -26.39 -0.48 10.40
C MET A 335 -25.48 -0.84 9.23
N ALA A 336 -25.10 -2.12 9.06
CA ALA A 336 -24.32 -2.56 7.91
C ALA A 336 -25.13 -2.55 6.60
N VAL A 337 -26.40 -2.93 6.64
CA VAL A 337 -27.34 -2.84 5.51
C VAL A 337 -27.62 -1.36 5.16
N ASP A 338 -27.81 -0.50 6.16
CA ASP A 338 -27.96 0.94 5.96
C ASP A 338 -26.70 1.60 5.39
N TYR A 339 -25.51 1.23 5.87
CA TYR A 339 -24.24 1.70 5.31
C TYR A 339 -24.10 1.31 3.83
N LEU A 340 -24.47 0.07 3.46
CA LEU A 340 -24.49 -0.35 2.05
C LEU A 340 -25.38 0.53 1.18
N SER A 341 -26.46 1.13 1.68
CA SER A 341 -27.30 2.05 0.88
C SER A 341 -26.56 3.30 0.36
N TRP A 342 -25.44 3.70 1.00
CA TRP A 342 -24.61 4.83 0.59
C TRP A 342 -23.67 4.50 -0.58
N THR A 343 -23.48 3.22 -0.89
CA THR A 343 -22.53 2.72 -1.89
C THR A 343 -22.99 2.94 -3.33
N TYR A 344 -22.08 2.73 -4.29
CA TYR A 344 -22.43 2.67 -5.71
C TYR A 344 -22.94 1.27 -6.07
N PHE A 345 -22.43 0.23 -5.42
CA PHE A 345 -22.91 -1.15 -5.44
C PHE A 345 -24.43 -1.24 -5.27
N PHE A 346 -24.99 -0.71 -4.19
CA PHE A 346 -26.42 -0.81 -3.91
C PHE A 346 -27.29 -0.18 -5.02
N ARG A 347 -26.81 0.92 -5.62
CA ARG A 347 -27.48 1.59 -6.76
C ARG A 347 -27.41 0.75 -8.03
N ARG A 348 -26.25 0.16 -8.32
CA ARG A 348 -26.07 -0.71 -9.49
C ARG A 348 -26.72 -2.07 -9.32
N LEU A 349 -26.86 -2.58 -8.10
CA LEU A 349 -27.62 -3.78 -7.76
C LEU A 349 -29.12 -3.59 -8.07
N ALA A 350 -29.68 -2.39 -7.84
CA ALA A 350 -31.04 -2.07 -8.27
C ALA A 350 -31.19 -1.91 -9.80
N ALA A 351 -30.19 -1.30 -10.46
CA ALA A 351 -30.23 -1.00 -11.89
C ALA A 351 -29.85 -2.17 -12.82
N ASN A 352 -29.01 -3.10 -12.36
CA ASN A 352 -28.57 -4.29 -13.08
C ASN A 352 -28.35 -5.50 -12.12
N PRO A 353 -29.41 -6.04 -11.48
CA PRO A 353 -29.28 -7.09 -10.47
C PRO A 353 -28.50 -8.33 -10.97
N GLY A 354 -28.78 -8.73 -12.21
CA GLY A 354 -28.20 -9.90 -12.86
C GLY A 354 -26.73 -9.79 -13.27
N TYR A 355 -26.04 -8.69 -12.93
CA TYR A 355 -24.57 -8.66 -12.91
C TYR A 355 -23.99 -9.37 -11.68
N TYR A 356 -24.68 -9.25 -10.55
CA TYR A 356 -24.16 -9.58 -9.22
C TYR A 356 -24.51 -11.00 -8.75
N SER A 357 -25.59 -11.59 -9.26
CA SER A 357 -25.92 -13.01 -9.06
C SER A 357 -26.78 -13.55 -10.20
N SER A 358 -26.59 -14.81 -10.55
CA SER A 358 -27.45 -15.55 -11.49
C SER A 358 -28.83 -15.87 -10.88
N GLU A 359 -28.95 -15.91 -9.56
CA GLU A 359 -30.26 -16.00 -8.88
C GLU A 359 -31.11 -14.76 -9.22
N LEU A 360 -30.46 -13.59 -9.27
CA LEU A 360 -31.07 -12.30 -9.66
C LEU A 360 -31.30 -12.16 -11.19
N LEU A 361 -31.19 -13.26 -11.95
CA LEU A 361 -31.65 -13.39 -13.34
C LEU A 361 -32.83 -14.37 -13.50
N ALA A 362 -33.15 -15.18 -12.48
CA ALA A 362 -33.94 -16.40 -12.66
C ALA A 362 -35.46 -16.18 -12.77
N GLU A 363 -36.00 -15.09 -12.21
CA GLU A 363 -37.42 -14.75 -12.35
C GLU A 363 -37.69 -13.78 -13.51
N ASP A 364 -38.88 -13.90 -14.10
CA ASP A 364 -39.20 -13.23 -15.35
C ASP A 364 -39.56 -11.74 -15.15
N PHE A 365 -38.52 -10.90 -15.10
CA PHE A 365 -38.59 -9.44 -14.90
C PHE A 365 -39.35 -8.64 -15.97
N ARG A 366 -40.09 -9.30 -16.87
CA ARG A 366 -40.86 -8.71 -17.99
C ARG A 366 -42.23 -8.15 -17.59
N GLY A 367 -42.62 -8.22 -16.31
CA GLY A 367 -43.81 -7.55 -15.78
C GLY A 367 -43.56 -6.10 -15.34
N GLY A 368 -44.10 -5.12 -16.07
CA GLY A 368 -43.95 -3.68 -15.79
C GLY A 368 -44.88 -3.10 -14.72
N GLY A 369 -45.12 -3.80 -13.60
CA GLY A 369 -46.10 -3.41 -12.57
C GLY A 369 -45.53 -3.29 -11.15
N ALA A 370 -46.26 -2.61 -10.27
CA ALA A 370 -45.85 -2.36 -8.87
C ALA A 370 -45.46 -3.65 -8.12
N ALA A 371 -46.32 -4.67 -8.15
CA ALA A 371 -46.06 -5.99 -7.52
C ALA A 371 -44.88 -6.78 -8.14
N ALA A 372 -44.31 -6.34 -9.26
CA ALA A 372 -43.06 -6.89 -9.82
C ALA A 372 -41.83 -6.07 -9.38
N ALA A 373 -41.98 -4.74 -9.20
CA ALA A 373 -40.96 -3.90 -8.57
C ALA A 373 -40.80 -4.23 -7.08
N GLU A 374 -41.89 -4.54 -6.38
CA GLU A 374 -41.93 -4.96 -4.98
C GLU A 374 -41.23 -6.31 -4.76
N ARG A 375 -41.60 -7.35 -5.52
CA ARG A 375 -40.87 -8.63 -5.51
C ARG A 375 -39.37 -8.44 -5.82
N ARG A 376 -39.01 -7.60 -6.79
CA ARG A 376 -37.60 -7.27 -7.07
C ARG A 376 -36.90 -6.64 -5.86
N ARG A 377 -37.56 -5.75 -5.11
CA ARG A 377 -37.02 -5.19 -3.86
C ARG A 377 -36.81 -6.27 -2.80
N ALA A 378 -37.76 -7.16 -2.60
CA ALA A 378 -37.64 -8.27 -1.65
C ALA A 378 -36.48 -9.22 -1.99
N PHE A 379 -36.32 -9.59 -3.27
CA PHE A 379 -35.16 -10.40 -3.72
C PHE A 379 -33.82 -9.67 -3.57
N ILE A 380 -33.76 -8.37 -3.85
CA ILE A 380 -32.56 -7.55 -3.62
C ILE A 380 -32.24 -7.49 -2.13
N ALA A 381 -33.23 -7.26 -1.26
CA ALA A 381 -33.05 -7.26 0.19
C ALA A 381 -32.51 -8.61 0.68
N LYS A 382 -33.10 -9.74 0.28
CA LYS A 382 -32.61 -11.09 0.64
C LYS A 382 -31.24 -11.45 0.02
N PHE A 383 -30.80 -10.77 -1.04
CA PHE A 383 -29.43 -10.88 -1.53
C PHE A 383 -28.45 -10.03 -0.70
N VAL A 384 -28.80 -8.79 -0.38
CA VAL A 384 -27.99 -7.91 0.49
C VAL A 384 -27.85 -8.53 1.89
N ASP A 385 -28.93 -9.06 2.46
CA ASP A 385 -28.92 -9.67 3.79
C ASP A 385 -27.97 -10.88 3.84
N ARG A 386 -28.08 -11.82 2.90
CA ARG A 386 -27.14 -12.96 2.78
C ARG A 386 -25.70 -12.50 2.58
N LEU A 387 -25.47 -11.46 1.78
CA LEU A 387 -24.13 -10.92 1.51
C LEU A 387 -23.52 -10.27 2.76
N VAL A 388 -24.32 -9.56 3.57
CA VAL A 388 -23.90 -9.01 4.86
C VAL A 388 -23.64 -10.14 5.87
N ASN A 389 -24.57 -11.08 6.04
CA ASN A 389 -24.39 -12.25 6.93
C ASN A 389 -23.09 -12.98 6.61
N SER A 390 -22.92 -13.44 5.36
CA SER A 390 -21.72 -14.17 4.92
C SER A 390 -20.43 -13.37 5.08
N SER A 391 -20.48 -12.03 5.04
CA SER A 391 -19.31 -11.18 5.28
C SER A 391 -19.00 -11.02 6.77
N LEU A 392 -20.03 -10.96 7.63
CA LEU A 392 -19.89 -10.85 9.08
C LEU A 392 -19.51 -12.20 9.70
N ASP A 393 -20.16 -13.29 9.32
CA ASP A 393 -19.85 -14.64 9.78
C ASP A 393 -18.40 -15.00 9.42
N SER A 394 -17.92 -14.63 8.22
CA SER A 394 -16.51 -14.78 7.85
C SER A 394 -15.54 -13.94 8.70
N LEU A 395 -15.95 -12.76 9.19
CA LEU A 395 -15.14 -11.97 10.13
C LEU A 395 -15.13 -12.55 11.56
N ILE A 396 -16.20 -13.25 11.96
CA ILE A 396 -16.28 -13.98 13.24
C ILE A 396 -15.38 -15.22 13.17
N GLU A 397 -15.45 -16.01 12.08
CA GLU A 397 -14.57 -17.16 11.84
C GLU A 397 -13.08 -16.77 11.79
N LEU A 398 -12.77 -15.57 11.27
CA LEU A 398 -11.41 -15.00 11.27
C LEU A 398 -11.06 -14.24 12.57
N GLY A 399 -11.89 -14.32 13.61
CA GLY A 399 -11.63 -13.73 14.93
C GLY A 399 -11.50 -12.20 14.94
N CYS A 400 -11.97 -11.49 13.91
CA CYS A 400 -11.82 -10.05 13.74
C CYS A 400 -12.96 -9.24 14.38
N ILE A 401 -14.14 -9.85 14.55
CA ILE A 401 -15.28 -9.24 15.26
C ILE A 401 -15.88 -10.22 16.27
N SER A 402 -16.40 -9.69 17.37
CA SER A 402 -17.19 -10.41 18.37
C SER A 402 -18.64 -9.89 18.36
N LEU A 403 -19.53 -10.69 18.95
CA LEU A 403 -20.93 -10.32 19.17
C LEU A 403 -21.22 -10.30 20.66
N ARG A 404 -21.91 -9.26 21.15
CA ARG A 404 -22.47 -9.20 22.51
C ARG A 404 -23.95 -8.83 22.48
N LEU A 405 -24.64 -9.05 23.59
CA LEU A 405 -26.01 -8.58 23.77
C LEU A 405 -26.02 -7.07 24.11
N PRO A 406 -27.10 -6.32 23.77
CA PRO A 406 -27.27 -4.94 24.22
C PRO A 406 -27.54 -4.86 25.72
N GLU A 407 -26.82 -3.96 26.40
CA GLU A 407 -27.04 -3.70 27.83
C GLU A 407 -28.40 -3.01 28.07
N PRO A 408 -28.99 -3.10 29.28
CA PRO A 408 -30.33 -2.57 29.56
C PRO A 408 -30.55 -1.09 29.22
N TRP A 409 -29.49 -0.27 29.23
CA TRP A 409 -29.53 1.15 28.85
C TRP A 409 -29.23 1.42 27.37
N GLU A 410 -28.74 0.42 26.62
CA GLU A 410 -28.55 0.48 25.16
C GLU A 410 -29.80 0.00 24.39
N GLN A 411 -30.73 -0.66 25.07
CA GLN A 411 -31.96 -1.17 24.48
C GLN A 411 -32.85 -0.02 23.98
N PRO A 412 -33.32 -0.05 22.71
CA PRO A 412 -34.23 0.97 22.21
C PRO A 412 -35.57 0.89 22.93
N SER A 413 -36.14 2.03 23.30
CA SER A 413 -37.48 2.11 23.89
C SER A 413 -38.49 1.37 22.99
N ALA A 414 -39.39 0.58 23.58
CA ALA A 414 -40.14 -0.52 22.96
C ALA A 414 -41.05 -0.22 21.73
N ALA A 415 -41.02 0.99 21.18
CA ALA A 415 -41.81 1.42 20.03
C ALA A 415 -41.21 1.04 18.65
N SER A 416 -39.97 0.56 18.54
CA SER A 416 -39.30 0.29 17.25
C SER A 416 -39.02 -1.18 16.92
N ALA A 417 -39.26 -2.11 17.85
CA ALA A 417 -38.87 -3.52 17.71
C ALA A 417 -40.02 -4.38 17.14
N ALA A 418 -40.49 -4.05 15.92
CA ALA A 418 -41.67 -4.65 15.31
C ALA A 418 -41.59 -4.76 13.77
N ASP A 419 -40.47 -5.23 13.21
CA ASP A 419 -40.40 -5.71 11.82
C ASP A 419 -39.24 -6.74 11.68
N GLY A 420 -39.48 -7.97 12.12
CA GLY A 420 -38.51 -9.08 12.07
C GLY A 420 -39.14 -10.34 11.48
N ALA A 421 -38.83 -10.63 10.22
CA ALA A 421 -39.36 -11.82 9.55
C ALA A 421 -38.65 -13.09 10.04
N ALA A 422 -39.42 -14.09 10.48
CA ALA A 422 -38.88 -15.41 10.82
C ALA A 422 -38.36 -16.12 9.56
N GLU A 423 -37.11 -16.59 9.58
CA GLU A 423 -36.57 -17.45 8.51
C GLU A 423 -36.83 -18.94 8.81
N ASP A 424 -37.39 -19.66 7.82
CA ASP A 424 -37.48 -21.12 7.83
C ASP A 424 -36.09 -21.76 7.74
N ASN A 425 -35.55 -22.18 8.89
CA ASN A 425 -34.30 -22.95 8.95
C ASN A 425 -34.50 -24.35 8.35
N LYS A 426 -33.64 -24.73 7.40
CA LYS A 426 -33.54 -26.11 6.93
C LYS A 426 -32.80 -26.97 7.96
N PRO A 427 -33.28 -28.18 8.29
CA PRO A 427 -32.54 -29.09 9.17
C PRO A 427 -31.32 -29.66 8.42
N GLY A 428 -30.11 -29.34 8.88
CA GLY A 428 -28.87 -29.99 8.41
C GLY A 428 -27.59 -29.16 8.40
N GLU A 429 -27.65 -27.83 8.52
CA GLU A 429 -26.45 -26.98 8.60
C GLU A 429 -25.95 -26.84 10.05
N GLU A 430 -24.63 -26.87 10.25
CA GLU A 430 -23.99 -26.38 11.48
C GLU A 430 -24.13 -24.86 11.54
N LEU A 431 -24.43 -24.32 12.74
CA LEU A 431 -24.82 -22.92 12.91
C LEU A 431 -23.67 -22.15 13.55
N THR A 432 -22.99 -21.31 12.76
CA THR A 432 -21.91 -20.42 13.20
C THR A 432 -22.38 -18.97 13.34
N GLY A 433 -21.52 -18.11 13.90
CA GLY A 433 -21.67 -16.65 13.88
C GLY A 433 -23.00 -16.12 14.40
N PHE A 434 -23.63 -15.21 13.64
CA PHE A 434 -24.91 -14.60 14.00
C PHE A 434 -26.01 -15.63 14.26
N ARG A 435 -26.02 -16.72 13.49
CA ARG A 435 -27.04 -17.77 13.58
C ARG A 435 -26.93 -18.58 14.87
N LEU A 436 -25.73 -18.72 15.45
CA LEU A 436 -25.55 -19.35 16.76
C LEU A 436 -26.13 -18.46 17.87
N VAL A 437 -25.80 -17.16 17.88
CA VAL A 437 -26.28 -16.22 18.92
C VAL A 437 -27.80 -16.08 18.87
N LEU A 438 -28.40 -15.99 17.67
CA LEU A 438 -29.85 -16.00 17.49
C LEU A 438 -30.49 -17.32 17.97
N LYS A 439 -29.82 -18.46 17.78
CA LYS A 439 -30.29 -19.75 18.32
C LYS A 439 -30.20 -19.80 19.84
N GLN A 440 -29.15 -19.25 20.45
CA GLN A 440 -29.01 -19.14 21.90
C GLN A 440 -30.15 -18.29 22.49
N GLN A 441 -30.42 -17.10 21.92
CA GLN A 441 -31.60 -16.30 22.29
C GLN A 441 -32.92 -17.09 22.18
N GLN A 442 -33.11 -17.85 21.10
CA GLN A 442 -34.30 -18.70 20.88
C GLN A 442 -34.40 -19.88 21.86
N GLN A 443 -33.28 -20.41 22.37
CA GLN A 443 -33.25 -21.47 23.36
C GLN A 443 -33.44 -20.94 24.79
N GLU A 444 -33.12 -19.68 25.05
CA GLU A 444 -33.22 -19.09 26.39
C GLU A 444 -34.61 -18.56 26.76
N LYS A 445 -35.43 -18.08 25.80
CA LYS A 445 -36.66 -17.34 26.15
C LYS A 445 -37.90 -17.63 25.30
N ASP A 446 -38.80 -18.41 25.90
CA ASP A 446 -40.20 -18.60 25.52
C ASP A 446 -41.10 -17.36 25.80
N GLN A 447 -40.52 -16.15 26.01
CA GLN A 447 -41.31 -14.99 26.49
C GLN A 447 -40.78 -13.54 26.38
N GLN A 448 -39.65 -13.23 25.73
CA GLN A 448 -39.17 -11.83 25.62
C GLN A 448 -38.69 -11.47 24.22
N GLN A 449 -38.70 -10.17 23.89
CA GLN A 449 -38.27 -9.64 22.58
C GLN A 449 -36.83 -10.06 22.25
N ALA A 450 -36.63 -10.54 21.01
CA ALA A 450 -35.30 -10.75 20.45
C ALA A 450 -34.67 -9.39 20.13
N PHE A 451 -33.53 -9.10 20.75
CA PHE A 451 -32.74 -7.88 20.49
C PHE A 451 -31.62 -8.19 19.51
N GLU A 452 -31.37 -7.27 18.56
CA GLU A 452 -30.25 -7.38 17.63
C GLU A 452 -28.91 -7.33 18.40
N PRO A 453 -27.97 -8.28 18.17
CA PRO A 453 -26.68 -8.27 18.85
C PRO A 453 -25.80 -7.10 18.39
N ILE A 454 -25.00 -6.57 19.31
CA ILE A 454 -24.01 -5.53 19.05
C ILE A 454 -22.72 -6.19 18.56
N ILE A 455 -22.17 -5.63 17.48
CA ILE A 455 -20.93 -6.04 16.84
C ILE A 455 -19.80 -5.18 17.39
N GLU A 456 -18.73 -5.82 17.87
CA GLU A 456 -17.52 -5.12 18.34
C GLU A 456 -16.28 -5.65 17.63
N ALA A 457 -15.33 -4.76 17.33
CA ALA A 457 -14.06 -5.14 16.72
C ALA A 457 -13.11 -5.71 17.78
N THR A 458 -12.61 -6.93 17.56
CA THR A 458 -11.54 -7.52 18.37
C THR A 458 -10.21 -6.78 18.15
N PRO A 459 -9.20 -6.96 19.02
CA PRO A 459 -7.87 -6.44 18.77
C PRO A 459 -7.30 -6.86 17.41
N LEU A 460 -7.50 -8.11 17.00
CA LEU A 460 -7.10 -8.62 15.69
C LEU A 460 -7.78 -7.87 14.52
N GLY A 461 -9.09 -7.59 14.64
CA GLY A 461 -9.82 -6.78 13.65
C GLY A 461 -9.31 -5.34 13.56
N ARG A 462 -8.97 -4.74 14.71
CA ARG A 462 -8.36 -3.39 14.80
C ARG A 462 -6.98 -3.36 14.14
N ILE A 463 -6.11 -4.33 14.43
CA ILE A 463 -4.78 -4.50 13.81
C ILE A 463 -4.93 -4.63 12.28
N ALA A 464 -5.85 -5.49 11.81
CA ALA A 464 -6.08 -5.68 10.38
C ALA A 464 -6.49 -4.38 9.67
N SER A 465 -7.46 -3.65 10.25
CA SER A 465 -7.92 -2.36 9.75
C SER A 465 -6.81 -1.29 9.77
N PHE A 466 -6.06 -1.17 10.87
CA PHE A 466 -5.05 -0.13 11.07
C PHE A 466 -3.87 -0.25 10.10
N TYR A 467 -3.40 -1.49 9.85
CA TYR A 467 -2.31 -1.74 8.89
C TYR A 467 -2.79 -1.93 7.45
N TYR A 468 -4.09 -1.86 7.20
CA TYR A 468 -4.72 -2.18 5.91
C TYR A 468 -4.29 -3.57 5.42
N ILE A 469 -4.22 -4.57 6.30
CA ILE A 469 -3.95 -5.97 5.92
C ILE A 469 -5.24 -6.78 5.89
N GLN A 470 -5.25 -7.86 5.12
CA GLN A 470 -6.43 -8.70 4.97
C GLN A 470 -6.69 -9.53 6.25
N PRO A 471 -7.94 -9.68 6.70
CA PRO A 471 -8.30 -10.49 7.88
C PRO A 471 -7.70 -11.91 7.87
N GLN A 472 -7.58 -12.53 6.70
CA GLN A 472 -6.98 -13.85 6.51
C GLN A 472 -5.46 -13.86 6.80
N THR A 473 -4.74 -12.78 6.49
CA THR A 473 -3.34 -12.60 6.88
C THR A 473 -3.24 -12.43 8.39
N ALA A 474 -4.06 -11.58 8.99
CA ALA A 474 -4.06 -11.34 10.44
C ALA A 474 -4.33 -12.64 11.24
N LYS A 475 -5.40 -13.37 10.89
CA LYS A 475 -5.75 -14.66 11.51
C LYS A 475 -4.64 -15.71 11.38
N ARG A 476 -4.04 -15.85 10.18
CA ARG A 476 -2.90 -16.77 9.95
C ARG A 476 -1.67 -16.45 10.80
N ILE A 477 -1.48 -15.18 11.19
CA ILE A 477 -0.39 -14.77 12.08
C ILE A 477 -0.71 -15.16 13.53
N SER A 478 -1.91 -14.84 14.04
CA SER A 478 -2.37 -15.23 15.39
C SER A 478 -2.36 -16.76 15.58
N ASP A 479 -2.93 -17.53 14.64
CA ASP A 479 -2.94 -19.00 14.65
C ASP A 479 -1.55 -19.65 14.56
N LYS A 480 -0.50 -18.85 14.39
CA LYS A 480 0.90 -19.28 14.41
C LYS A 480 1.72 -18.67 15.54
N MET A 481 1.14 -17.82 16.37
CA MET A 481 1.77 -17.19 17.53
C MET A 481 1.09 -17.57 18.86
N GLN A 482 -0.09 -18.20 18.84
CA GLN A 482 -0.71 -18.81 20.02
C GLN A 482 0.20 -19.87 20.68
N VAL A 483 0.13 -19.97 22.01
CA VAL A 483 0.97 -20.85 22.85
C VAL A 483 0.87 -22.35 22.48
N ASP A 484 -0.31 -22.81 22.04
CA ASP A 484 -0.52 -24.20 21.59
C ASP A 484 0.14 -24.53 20.23
N ALA A 485 0.72 -23.55 19.54
CA ALA A 485 1.33 -23.74 18.24
C ALA A 485 2.77 -24.28 18.32
N SER A 486 3.22 -24.91 17.23
CA SER A 486 4.63 -25.31 17.08
C SER A 486 5.55 -24.08 17.11
N PRO A 487 6.58 -24.01 17.96
CA PRO A 487 7.40 -22.81 18.13
C PRO A 487 8.11 -22.39 16.84
N LEU A 488 8.04 -21.09 16.51
CA LEU A 488 8.53 -20.57 15.24
C LEU A 488 9.98 -20.11 15.31
N SER A 489 10.84 -20.67 14.46
CA SER A 489 12.17 -20.08 14.23
C SER A 489 12.07 -18.75 13.48
N PHE A 490 13.11 -17.91 13.55
CA PHE A 490 13.24 -16.71 12.71
C PHE A 490 13.03 -16.99 11.20
N ILE A 491 13.43 -18.18 10.71
CA ILE A 491 13.24 -18.57 9.31
C ILE A 491 11.75 -18.84 9.01
N ASP A 492 11.00 -19.36 9.97
CA ASP A 492 9.58 -19.68 9.81
C ASP A 492 8.70 -18.44 10.01
N ILE A 493 9.11 -17.48 10.84
CA ILE A 493 8.54 -16.12 10.86
C ILE A 493 8.79 -15.40 9.53
N PHE A 494 9.97 -15.57 8.91
CA PHE A 494 10.24 -15.04 7.57
C PHE A 494 9.39 -15.72 6.48
N ARG A 495 9.06 -17.01 6.62
CA ARG A 495 8.11 -17.71 5.74
C ARG A 495 6.67 -17.22 5.95
N LEU A 496 6.23 -17.11 7.20
CA LEU A 496 4.90 -16.61 7.60
C LEU A 496 4.63 -15.21 7.02
N LEU A 497 5.63 -14.33 7.02
CA LEU A 497 5.58 -13.06 6.29
C LEU A 497 5.31 -13.27 4.80
N THR A 498 6.07 -14.13 4.12
CA THR A 498 5.97 -14.31 2.65
C THR A 498 4.70 -15.04 2.20
N ASP A 499 4.10 -15.82 3.10
CA ASP A 499 2.83 -16.52 2.88
C ASP A 499 1.60 -15.62 3.11
N ALA A 500 1.77 -14.35 3.51
CA ALA A 500 0.68 -13.39 3.65
C ALA A 500 -0.08 -13.15 2.31
N GLU A 501 -1.40 -12.99 2.39
CA GLU A 501 -2.31 -12.95 1.22
C GLU A 501 -2.07 -11.72 0.32
N GLU A 502 -1.53 -10.62 0.87
CA GLU A 502 -1.06 -9.45 0.14
C GLU A 502 -0.03 -9.79 -0.95
N PHE A 503 0.67 -10.92 -0.82
CA PHE A 503 1.63 -11.41 -1.80
C PHE A 503 1.03 -12.34 -2.86
N SER A 504 -0.22 -12.82 -2.68
CA SER A 504 -0.90 -13.62 -3.71
C SER A 504 -1.12 -12.82 -5.00
N GLN A 505 -1.16 -11.48 -4.91
CA GLN A 505 -1.24 -10.56 -6.05
C GLN A 505 0.11 -10.18 -6.67
N MET A 506 1.22 -10.78 -6.25
CA MET A 506 2.52 -10.56 -6.89
C MET A 506 2.53 -11.05 -8.34
N PRO A 507 3.02 -10.25 -9.31
CA PRO A 507 2.89 -10.56 -10.72
C PRO A 507 3.83 -11.69 -11.13
N LEU A 508 3.28 -12.69 -11.84
CA LEU A 508 4.02 -13.80 -12.43
C LEU A 508 4.02 -13.66 -13.96
N ARG A 509 5.19 -13.84 -14.59
CA ARG A 509 5.37 -13.70 -16.05
C ARG A 509 5.83 -15.00 -16.67
N HIS A 510 5.69 -15.10 -17.98
CA HIS A 510 6.08 -16.27 -18.76
C HIS A 510 7.55 -16.68 -18.51
N ASN A 511 7.76 -17.94 -18.12
CA ASN A 511 9.04 -18.56 -17.80
C ASN A 511 9.73 -18.01 -16.54
N GLU A 512 9.03 -17.29 -15.65
CA GLU A 512 9.57 -16.90 -14.34
C GLU A 512 9.70 -18.09 -13.39
N GLU A 513 8.97 -19.18 -13.59
CA GLU A 513 9.16 -20.44 -12.88
C GLU A 513 10.57 -21.03 -13.08
N ILE A 514 11.17 -20.83 -14.26
CA ILE A 514 12.55 -21.23 -14.57
C ILE A 514 13.54 -20.29 -13.86
N HIS A 515 13.33 -18.97 -13.94
CA HIS A 515 14.17 -17.98 -13.25
C HIS A 515 14.07 -18.08 -11.72
N ASN A 516 12.93 -18.52 -11.18
CA ASN A 516 12.72 -18.80 -9.77
C ASN A 516 13.48 -20.06 -9.35
N ALA A 517 13.47 -21.14 -10.15
CA ALA A 517 14.28 -22.32 -9.89
C ALA A 517 15.79 -22.05 -10.00
N GLU A 518 16.21 -21.14 -10.88
CA GLU A 518 17.59 -20.63 -10.98
C GLU A 518 17.97 -19.81 -9.73
N LEU A 519 17.13 -18.86 -9.32
CA LEU A 519 17.35 -18.05 -8.12
C LEU A 519 17.38 -18.91 -6.85
N ALA A 520 16.50 -19.92 -6.75
CA ALA A 520 16.46 -20.87 -5.65
C ALA A 520 17.75 -21.69 -5.48
N ARG A 521 18.54 -21.89 -6.54
CA ARG A 521 19.84 -22.59 -6.47
C ARG A 521 20.97 -21.76 -5.85
N ILE A 522 20.82 -20.44 -5.79
CA ILE A 522 21.80 -19.52 -5.15
C ILE A 522 21.29 -18.95 -3.82
N CYS A 523 20.03 -19.22 -3.47
CA CYS A 523 19.39 -18.82 -2.22
C CYS A 523 19.76 -19.79 -1.07
N PRO A 524 20.36 -19.32 0.05
CA PRO A 524 20.75 -20.17 1.18
C PRO A 524 19.60 -20.93 1.89
N LEU A 525 18.38 -20.39 1.91
CA LEU A 525 17.23 -21.01 2.57
C LEU A 525 16.34 -21.72 1.54
N PRO A 526 16.04 -23.02 1.70
CA PRO A 526 15.25 -23.78 0.74
C PRO A 526 13.79 -23.36 0.73
N VAL A 527 13.21 -23.35 -0.48
CA VAL A 527 11.77 -23.28 -0.71
C VAL A 527 11.13 -24.56 -0.19
N LEU A 528 10.10 -24.42 0.64
CA LEU A 528 9.22 -25.50 1.07
C LEU A 528 7.79 -25.23 0.58
N GLY A 529 6.97 -26.28 0.47
CA GLY A 529 5.58 -26.14 0.04
C GLY A 529 5.41 -25.85 -1.45
N ALA A 530 4.92 -24.65 -1.79
CA ALA A 530 4.44 -24.34 -3.12
C ALA A 530 5.56 -24.23 -4.18
N GLY A 531 5.29 -24.76 -5.37
CA GLY A 531 6.25 -24.74 -6.49
C GLY A 531 6.63 -23.34 -6.98
N PHE A 532 7.62 -23.27 -7.88
CA PHE A 532 8.19 -22.03 -8.42
C PHE A 532 7.22 -21.13 -9.21
N GLU A 533 5.98 -21.57 -9.37
CA GLU A 533 4.85 -20.89 -10.00
C GLU A 533 4.00 -20.11 -8.97
N SER A 534 4.31 -20.18 -7.67
CA SER A 534 3.58 -19.48 -6.60
C SER A 534 4.05 -18.02 -6.44
N PRO A 535 3.13 -17.06 -6.27
CA PRO A 535 3.45 -15.68 -5.91
C PRO A 535 4.22 -15.56 -4.59
N HIS A 536 3.90 -16.42 -3.61
CA HIS A 536 4.54 -16.46 -2.29
C HIS A 536 5.98 -17.00 -2.41
N THR A 537 6.18 -18.11 -3.12
CA THR A 537 7.51 -18.66 -3.42
C THR A 537 8.40 -17.65 -4.15
N LYS A 538 7.85 -16.90 -5.11
CA LYS A 538 8.58 -15.80 -5.76
C LYS A 538 8.94 -14.69 -4.75
N THR A 539 8.02 -14.32 -3.87
CA THR A 539 8.25 -13.28 -2.85
C THR A 539 9.34 -13.69 -1.85
N PHE A 540 9.30 -14.93 -1.35
CA PHE A 540 10.34 -15.51 -0.50
C PHE A 540 11.72 -15.44 -1.15
N LEU A 541 11.85 -15.90 -2.40
CA LEU A 541 13.10 -15.83 -3.15
C LEU A 541 13.58 -14.38 -3.39
N LEU A 542 12.68 -13.45 -3.71
CA LEU A 542 13.01 -12.03 -3.90
C LEU A 542 13.53 -11.37 -2.63
N LEU A 543 12.83 -11.53 -1.50
CA LEU A 543 13.23 -10.96 -0.22
C LEU A 543 14.53 -11.61 0.28
N GLN A 544 14.67 -12.94 0.14
CA GLN A 544 15.88 -13.65 0.54
C GLN A 544 17.10 -13.17 -0.28
N ALA A 545 16.96 -13.07 -1.61
CA ALA A 545 18.01 -12.54 -2.48
C ALA A 545 18.41 -11.09 -2.14
N ARG A 546 17.49 -10.26 -1.63
CA ARG A 546 17.83 -8.94 -1.06
C ARG A 546 18.68 -9.05 0.19
N LEU A 547 18.33 -9.91 1.16
CA LEU A 547 19.07 -10.05 2.43
C LEU A 547 20.50 -10.59 2.23
N PHE A 548 20.68 -11.48 1.25
CA PHE A 548 21.99 -12.00 0.87
C PHE A 548 22.68 -11.22 -0.26
N GLN A 549 22.07 -10.12 -0.74
CA GLN A 549 22.57 -9.23 -1.80
C GLN A 549 22.94 -9.96 -3.11
N LEU A 550 22.16 -10.99 -3.46
CA LEU A 550 22.36 -11.84 -4.62
C LEU A 550 21.98 -11.13 -5.95
N PRO A 551 22.60 -11.50 -7.08
CA PRO A 551 22.22 -10.99 -8.39
C PRO A 551 20.86 -11.55 -8.84
N PHE A 552 20.00 -10.68 -9.38
CA PHE A 552 18.73 -11.11 -9.96
C PHE A 552 18.87 -11.52 -11.45
N PRO A 553 18.24 -12.63 -11.89
CA PRO A 553 18.37 -13.14 -13.26
C PRO A 553 17.73 -12.21 -14.31
N ILE A 554 16.68 -11.47 -13.94
CA ILE A 554 16.03 -10.48 -14.83
C ILE A 554 15.85 -9.13 -14.14
N THR A 555 15.96 -8.04 -14.91
CA THR A 555 15.81 -6.66 -14.41
C THR A 555 14.41 -6.34 -13.86
N ASP A 556 13.42 -7.19 -14.17
CA ASP A 556 12.06 -7.00 -13.71
C ASP A 556 11.87 -7.41 -12.24
N TYR A 557 12.74 -8.28 -11.70
CA TYR A 557 12.70 -8.68 -10.29
C TYR A 557 13.01 -7.52 -9.34
N TYR A 558 13.76 -6.48 -9.77
CA TYR A 558 13.95 -5.26 -8.98
C TYR A 558 12.66 -4.44 -8.80
N THR A 559 11.72 -4.46 -9.76
CA THR A 559 10.43 -3.77 -9.56
C THR A 559 9.52 -4.55 -8.63
N ASP A 560 9.58 -5.88 -8.72
CA ASP A 560 8.73 -6.78 -7.95
C ASP A 560 9.20 -6.81 -6.49
N LEU A 561 10.52 -6.88 -6.27
CA LEU A 561 11.16 -6.71 -4.97
C LEU A 561 10.74 -5.40 -4.29
N LYS A 562 10.62 -4.29 -5.03
CA LYS A 562 10.15 -3.03 -4.42
C LYS A 562 8.73 -3.18 -3.87
N SER A 563 7.82 -3.77 -4.66
CA SER A 563 6.45 -4.05 -4.23
C SER A 563 6.42 -5.00 -3.03
N ALA A 564 7.31 -6.00 -3.00
CA ALA A 564 7.45 -6.93 -1.90
C ALA A 564 7.89 -6.22 -0.60
N ILE A 565 8.91 -5.35 -0.66
CA ILE A 565 9.38 -4.56 0.49
C ILE A 565 8.28 -3.61 0.98
N ASP A 566 7.67 -2.85 0.07
CA ASP A 566 6.66 -1.84 0.42
C ASP A 566 5.45 -2.49 1.13
N ASN A 567 5.03 -3.69 0.72
CA ASN A 567 4.02 -4.50 1.42
C ASN A 567 4.55 -5.08 2.75
N SER A 568 5.76 -5.63 2.76
CA SER A 568 6.37 -6.22 3.98
C SER A 568 6.38 -5.24 5.14
N MET A 569 6.58 -3.93 4.88
CA MET A 569 6.61 -2.91 5.92
C MET A 569 5.31 -2.81 6.73
N ARG A 570 4.12 -3.03 6.14
CA ARG A 570 2.85 -3.02 6.90
C ARG A 570 2.59 -4.34 7.60
N ILE A 571 2.86 -5.46 6.92
CA ILE A 571 2.63 -6.81 7.46
C ILE A 571 3.51 -7.07 8.68
N ILE A 572 4.81 -6.74 8.62
CA ILE A 572 5.71 -6.89 9.78
C ILE A 572 5.27 -5.99 10.95
N GLN A 573 4.74 -4.79 10.71
CA GLN A 573 4.22 -3.94 11.79
C GLN A 573 2.92 -4.48 12.39
N ALA A 574 2.10 -5.21 11.62
CA ALA A 574 0.96 -5.94 12.16
C ALA A 574 1.40 -7.17 12.96
N MET A 575 2.38 -7.94 12.46
CA MET A 575 2.94 -9.11 13.15
C MET A 575 3.51 -8.75 14.53
N ILE A 576 4.16 -7.58 14.69
CA ILE A 576 4.63 -7.11 16.00
C ILE A 576 3.48 -6.87 16.97
N ASP A 577 2.36 -6.30 16.51
CA ASP A 577 1.22 -6.02 17.39
C ASP A 577 0.38 -7.27 17.67
N VAL A 578 0.34 -8.26 16.76
CA VAL A 578 -0.24 -9.59 17.07
C VAL A 578 0.62 -10.31 18.11
N ALA A 579 1.94 -10.37 17.94
CA ALA A 579 2.83 -10.95 18.95
C ALA A 579 2.74 -10.23 20.31
N ALA A 580 2.37 -8.94 20.32
CA ALA A 580 2.12 -8.19 21.55
C ALA A 580 0.74 -8.44 22.18
N GLU A 581 -0.28 -8.78 21.39
CA GLU A 581 -1.60 -9.19 21.89
C GLU A 581 -1.58 -10.63 22.45
N GLU A 582 -0.81 -11.52 21.82
CA GLU A 582 -0.57 -12.91 22.28
C GLU A 582 0.53 -12.98 23.38
N ALA A 583 1.06 -11.83 23.82
CA ALA A 583 2.10 -11.69 24.85
C ALA A 583 3.41 -12.49 24.64
N GLN A 584 3.83 -12.74 23.39
CA GLN A 584 5.02 -13.57 23.06
C GLN A 584 6.28 -12.73 22.82
N LEU A 585 7.25 -12.79 23.74
CA LEU A 585 8.49 -11.98 23.69
C LEU A 585 9.41 -12.39 22.54
N GLN A 586 9.76 -13.67 22.41
CA GLN A 586 10.69 -14.16 21.38
C GLN A 586 10.17 -13.86 19.98
N TYR A 587 8.87 -14.02 19.72
CA TYR A 587 8.27 -13.67 18.44
C TYR A 587 8.34 -12.17 18.20
N ALA A 588 7.96 -11.32 19.16
CA ALA A 588 8.05 -9.86 19.01
C ALA A 588 9.49 -9.41 18.65
N LEU A 589 10.50 -9.96 19.34
CA LEU A 589 11.93 -9.69 19.06
C LEU A 589 12.36 -10.20 17.67
N TYR A 590 12.00 -11.44 17.28
CA TYR A 590 12.31 -11.99 15.95
C TYR A 590 11.64 -11.20 14.80
N ILE A 591 10.44 -10.66 15.02
CA ILE A 591 9.72 -9.85 14.02
C ILE A 591 10.33 -8.44 13.92
N ILE A 592 10.77 -7.84 15.03
CA ILE A 592 11.55 -6.58 15.03
C ILE A 592 12.89 -6.78 14.31
N LEU A 593 13.58 -7.89 14.57
CA LEU A 593 14.81 -8.28 13.86
C LEU A 593 14.56 -8.42 12.34
N LEU A 594 13.44 -9.03 11.95
CA LEU A 594 13.04 -9.15 10.54
C LEU A 594 12.76 -7.78 9.91
N LEU A 595 12.14 -6.83 10.63
CA LEU A 595 11.97 -5.45 10.18
C LEU A 595 13.31 -4.78 9.85
N GLN A 596 14.29 -4.89 10.76
CA GLN A 596 15.64 -4.38 10.57
C GLN A 596 16.28 -4.99 9.33
N CYS A 597 16.20 -6.31 9.17
CA CYS A 597 16.77 -7.04 8.03
C CYS A 597 16.20 -6.57 6.69
N ILE A 598 14.88 -6.47 6.55
CA ILE A 598 14.25 -6.04 5.28
C ILE A 598 14.61 -4.59 4.95
N ARG A 599 14.73 -3.69 5.94
CA ARG A 599 15.12 -2.28 5.72
C ARG A 599 16.60 -2.11 5.40
N SER A 600 17.48 -2.71 6.21
CA SER A 600 18.95 -2.64 6.05
C SER A 600 19.49 -3.47 4.87
N ALA A 601 18.71 -4.44 4.37
CA ALA A 601 19.10 -5.39 3.32
C ALA A 601 20.29 -6.29 3.70
N THR A 602 20.28 -6.81 4.95
CA THR A 602 21.19 -7.86 5.41
C THR A 602 20.48 -8.87 6.31
N HIS A 603 20.94 -10.12 6.31
CA HIS A 603 20.44 -11.22 7.16
C HIS A 603 21.14 -11.23 8.54
N PRO A 604 20.55 -11.73 9.64
CA PRO A 604 21.21 -11.73 10.96
C PRO A 604 22.51 -12.53 10.99
N ALA A 605 22.58 -13.64 10.23
CA ALA A 605 23.80 -14.45 10.08
C ALA A 605 24.90 -13.80 9.20
N ARG A 606 24.72 -12.55 8.75
CA ARG A 606 25.74 -11.75 8.06
C ARG A 606 26.21 -10.62 8.98
N ASN A 607 27.47 -10.20 8.83
CA ASN A 607 28.03 -9.11 9.63
C ASN A 607 27.20 -7.81 9.49
N SER A 608 26.87 -7.16 10.62
CA SER A 608 26.05 -5.93 10.62
C SER A 608 26.68 -4.76 9.87
N LEU A 609 27.99 -4.79 9.58
CA LEU A 609 28.67 -3.86 8.68
C LEU A 609 28.07 -3.82 7.26
N PHE A 610 27.41 -4.89 6.78
CA PHE A 610 26.72 -4.89 5.48
C PHE A 610 25.50 -3.94 5.40
N CYS A 611 25.08 -3.32 6.51
CA CYS A 611 24.12 -2.21 6.50
C CYS A 611 24.68 -0.93 5.85
N LEU A 612 26.00 -0.82 5.68
CA LEU A 612 26.69 0.36 5.16
C LEU A 612 26.95 0.23 3.64
N PRO A 613 26.91 1.33 2.87
CA PRO A 613 27.21 1.30 1.45
C PRO A 613 28.67 0.91 1.20
N ARG A 614 28.98 0.35 0.03
CA ARG A 614 30.35 -0.02 -0.42
C ARG A 614 31.06 -1.13 0.37
N ILE A 615 30.50 -1.64 1.45
CA ILE A 615 31.10 -2.74 2.20
C ILE A 615 31.01 -4.05 1.40
N THR A 616 32.15 -4.72 1.24
CA THR A 616 32.30 -6.05 0.62
C THR A 616 32.94 -6.99 1.63
N ASP A 617 32.90 -8.30 1.37
CA ASP A 617 33.45 -9.33 2.27
C ASP A 617 34.95 -9.13 2.56
N ALA A 618 35.71 -8.63 1.57
CA ALA A 618 37.11 -8.25 1.75
C ALA A 618 37.30 -7.06 2.71
N VAL A 619 36.41 -6.05 2.63
CA VAL A 619 36.41 -4.90 3.55
C VAL A 619 36.01 -5.35 4.96
N VAL A 620 35.04 -6.27 5.10
CA VAL A 620 34.65 -6.85 6.40
C VAL A 620 35.83 -7.60 7.02
N ALA A 621 36.50 -8.48 6.27
CA ALA A 621 37.66 -9.22 6.76
C ALA A 621 38.81 -8.28 7.21
N ALA A 622 39.08 -7.22 6.44
CA ALA A 622 40.10 -6.23 6.78
C ALA A 622 39.71 -5.31 7.96
N LEU A 623 38.41 -5.15 8.24
CA LEU A 623 37.92 -4.47 9.45
C LEU A 623 37.99 -5.39 10.68
N GLN A 624 37.65 -6.67 10.53
CA GLN A 624 37.78 -7.69 11.58
C GLN A 624 39.24 -7.88 12.03
N GLN A 625 40.20 -7.87 11.10
CA GLN A 625 41.64 -7.85 11.39
C GLN A 625 42.09 -6.59 12.17
N GLN A 626 41.30 -5.51 12.14
CA GLN A 626 41.50 -4.28 12.93
C GLN A 626 40.66 -4.26 14.23
N GLY A 627 40.06 -5.39 14.63
CA GLY A 627 39.21 -5.51 15.84
C GLY A 627 37.78 -4.99 15.68
N ILE A 628 37.38 -4.57 14.48
CA ILE A 628 36.06 -3.98 14.21
C ILE A 628 35.13 -5.11 13.76
N LEU A 629 34.44 -5.72 14.72
CA LEU A 629 33.62 -6.91 14.50
C LEU A 629 32.17 -6.59 14.07
N SER A 630 31.64 -5.42 14.42
CA SER A 630 30.23 -5.07 14.26
C SER A 630 30.02 -3.60 13.85
N LEU A 631 28.81 -3.28 13.41
CA LEU A 631 28.36 -1.91 13.15
C LEU A 631 28.49 -1.01 14.40
N ALA A 632 28.14 -1.52 15.59
CA ALA A 632 28.33 -0.81 16.85
C ALA A 632 29.82 -0.47 17.11
N HIS A 633 30.73 -1.43 16.95
CA HIS A 633 32.17 -1.19 17.12
C HIS A 633 32.69 -0.12 16.15
N LEU A 634 32.25 -0.14 14.89
CA LEU A 634 32.61 0.89 13.90
C LEU A 634 32.00 2.27 14.24
N LEU A 635 30.80 2.30 14.83
CA LEU A 635 30.17 3.52 15.32
C LEU A 635 31.03 4.18 16.42
N GLU A 636 31.45 3.42 17.42
CA GLU A 636 32.19 3.96 18.58
C GLU A 636 33.65 4.29 18.26
N ASN A 637 34.22 3.70 17.21
CA ASN A 637 35.60 3.92 16.81
C ASN A 637 35.88 5.36 16.33
N LYS A 638 36.57 6.14 17.18
CA LYS A 638 37.03 7.51 16.89
C LYS A 638 37.92 7.63 15.64
N TYR A 639 38.50 6.53 15.18
CA TYR A 639 39.38 6.46 14.01
C TYR A 639 38.75 5.76 12.80
N ALA A 640 37.40 5.64 12.75
CA ALA A 640 36.67 4.97 11.66
C ALA A 640 37.15 5.35 10.25
N SER A 641 37.40 6.63 9.97
CA SER A 641 37.92 7.09 8.66
C SER A 641 39.27 6.48 8.28
N ILE A 642 40.14 6.23 9.25
CA ILE A 642 41.46 5.62 9.04
C ILE A 642 41.30 4.11 8.87
N ALA A 643 40.45 3.46 9.67
CA ALA A 643 40.19 2.02 9.57
C ALA A 643 39.55 1.64 8.22
N LEU A 644 38.62 2.45 7.72
CA LEU A 644 37.98 2.27 6.40
C LEU A 644 38.98 2.44 5.25
N SER A 645 39.86 3.45 5.33
CA SER A 645 40.95 3.63 4.35
C SER A 645 41.93 2.46 4.37
N ARG A 646 42.28 1.94 5.55
CA ARG A 646 43.13 0.75 5.73
C ARG A 646 42.47 -0.53 5.23
N ALA A 647 41.13 -0.61 5.26
CA ALA A 647 40.37 -1.71 4.69
C ALA A 647 40.21 -1.64 3.16
N GLY A 648 40.89 -0.70 2.49
CA GLY A 648 41.01 -0.63 1.02
C GLY A 648 40.01 0.28 0.30
N LEU A 649 39.07 0.90 1.03
CA LEU A 649 38.09 1.83 0.44
C LEU A 649 38.76 3.13 -0.03
N GLN A 650 38.34 3.62 -1.20
CA GLN A 650 38.85 4.88 -1.74
C GLN A 650 38.27 6.09 -1.02
N PRO A 651 38.94 7.27 -1.00
CA PRO A 651 38.44 8.47 -0.32
C PRO A 651 36.97 8.86 -0.58
N PRO A 652 36.40 8.79 -1.81
CA PRO A 652 34.96 9.03 -2.02
C PRO A 652 34.07 7.96 -1.38
N GLU A 653 34.51 6.70 -1.31
CA GLU A 653 33.77 5.58 -0.73
C GLU A 653 33.81 5.62 0.80
N VAL A 654 34.95 6.00 1.38
CA VAL A 654 35.07 6.33 2.81
C VAL A 654 34.12 7.47 3.17
N ASN A 655 33.99 8.50 2.33
CA ASN A 655 33.02 9.58 2.53
C ASN A 655 31.56 9.11 2.40
N ASP A 656 31.23 8.21 1.45
CA ASP A 656 29.90 7.56 1.37
C ASP A 656 29.57 6.82 2.69
N VAL A 657 30.52 6.03 3.22
CA VAL A 657 30.36 5.27 4.47
C VAL A 657 30.24 6.19 5.70
N LEU A 658 31.09 7.21 5.83
CA LEU A 658 30.99 8.19 6.92
C LEU A 658 29.69 9.02 6.83
N SER A 659 29.22 9.31 5.62
CA SER A 659 27.90 9.93 5.40
C SER A 659 26.74 9.01 5.78
N ALA A 660 26.90 7.69 5.72
CA ALA A 660 25.92 6.74 6.25
C ALA A 660 26.00 6.64 7.79
N LEU A 661 27.20 6.43 8.35
CA LEU A 661 27.44 6.35 9.80
C LEU A 661 26.94 7.58 10.56
N SER A 662 27.12 8.78 10.00
CA SER A 662 26.64 10.05 10.61
C SER A 662 25.11 10.21 10.63
N ARG A 663 24.36 9.34 9.94
CA ARG A 663 22.88 9.30 9.99
C ARG A 663 22.35 8.28 10.98
N ILE A 664 23.19 7.38 11.49
CA ILE A 664 22.79 6.34 12.45
C ILE A 664 22.64 7.00 13.82
N PRO A 665 21.44 7.00 14.42
CA PRO A 665 21.20 7.62 15.73
C PRO A 665 21.94 6.84 16.83
N ARG A 666 22.86 7.53 17.52
CA ARG A 666 23.49 7.01 18.74
C ARG A 666 22.55 7.21 19.91
N MET A 667 22.01 6.13 20.47
CA MET A 667 21.12 6.20 21.62
C MET A 667 21.86 5.81 22.90
N ARG A 668 21.52 6.46 24.00
CA ARG A 668 21.81 6.00 25.35
C ARG A 668 20.51 5.84 26.11
N MET A 669 20.27 4.63 26.59
CA MET A 669 19.20 4.32 27.53
C MET A 669 19.59 4.75 28.96
N ARG A 670 18.57 5.09 29.75
CA ARG A 670 18.57 5.24 31.21
C ARG A 670 17.18 4.86 31.70
N TRP A 671 17.06 4.33 32.90
CA TRP A 671 15.81 3.82 33.44
C TRP A 671 15.76 4.08 34.95
N PHE A 672 14.54 4.24 35.49
CA PHE A 672 14.26 4.47 36.90
C PHE A 672 13.05 3.64 37.30
N LEU A 673 13.17 2.86 38.38
CA LEU A 673 12.07 2.05 38.91
C LEU A 673 11.38 2.80 40.05
N PHE A 674 10.06 2.68 40.10
CA PHE A 674 9.22 3.14 41.20
C PHE A 674 8.29 2.00 41.61
N ALA A 675 7.87 1.97 42.87
CA ALA A 675 6.85 1.05 43.38
C ALA A 675 5.70 1.84 44.02
N ALA A 676 4.48 1.34 43.87
CA ALA A 676 3.32 1.81 44.62
C ALA A 676 3.53 1.52 46.12
N THR A 677 3.38 2.55 46.95
CA THR A 677 3.45 2.47 48.41
C THR A 677 2.15 2.98 49.02
N PRO A 678 1.44 2.20 49.84
CA PRO A 678 0.25 2.68 50.57
C PRO A 678 0.60 3.88 51.44
N ALA A 679 -0.25 4.91 51.43
CA ALA A 679 0.05 6.21 52.04
C ALA A 679 0.36 6.13 53.56
N ALA A 680 -0.21 5.15 54.26
CA ALA A 680 0.02 4.91 55.68
C ALA A 680 1.49 4.64 56.08
N ALA A 681 2.36 4.26 55.13
CA ALA A 681 3.76 3.91 55.40
C ALA A 681 4.71 5.10 55.60
N THR A 682 4.27 6.35 55.41
CA THR A 682 5.13 7.55 55.44
C THR A 682 4.99 8.44 56.69
N ALA A 683 4.23 7.99 57.70
CA ALA A 683 4.08 8.74 58.95
C ALA A 683 5.30 8.57 59.88
N ASP A 684 6.23 9.54 59.84
CA ASP A 684 7.37 9.62 60.75
C ASP A 684 6.89 9.81 62.20
N PRO A 685 7.14 8.86 63.14
CA PRO A 685 6.49 8.81 64.45
C PRO A 685 7.03 9.85 65.46
N THR A 686 7.73 10.89 65.00
CA THR A 686 8.47 11.84 65.83
C THR A 686 7.91 13.27 65.83
N ALA A 687 6.84 13.54 65.08
CA ALA A 687 6.33 14.90 64.82
C ALA A 687 4.93 15.22 65.42
N ALA A 688 4.40 14.39 66.33
CA ALA A 688 2.99 14.41 66.75
C ALA A 688 2.71 14.87 68.20
N GLU A 689 3.49 15.82 68.75
CA GLU A 689 3.21 16.46 70.06
C GLU A 689 3.25 18.00 70.01
N ALA A 690 2.33 18.63 69.24
CA ALA A 690 1.86 20.00 69.48
C ALA A 690 0.70 20.41 68.53
N ASP A 691 -0.55 20.34 69.00
CA ASP A 691 -1.41 21.52 69.27
C ASP A 691 -2.78 21.03 69.80
N THR A 692 -3.32 21.71 70.83
CA THR A 692 -4.63 21.39 71.43
C THR A 692 -5.56 22.61 71.44
N GLY A 693 -5.77 23.20 70.26
CA GLY A 693 -6.74 24.27 70.03
C GLY A 693 -8.18 23.74 69.93
N ALA A 694 -9.04 24.10 70.89
CA ALA A 694 -10.45 23.72 70.89
C ALA A 694 -11.33 24.70 70.09
N GLY A 695 -12.34 24.16 69.39
CA GLY A 695 -13.40 24.93 68.74
C GLY A 695 -14.60 24.03 68.41
N GLU A 696 -15.79 24.42 68.86
CA GLU A 696 -17.05 23.69 68.62
C GLU A 696 -17.87 24.32 67.48
N ALA A 697 -18.93 23.60 67.08
CA ALA A 697 -19.96 23.98 66.09
C ALA A 697 -19.53 23.89 64.60
N ASP A 698 -20.39 23.52 63.65
CA ASP A 698 -21.82 23.13 63.76
C ASP A 698 -22.26 22.30 62.54
N GLY A 699 -23.48 21.74 62.60
CA GLY A 699 -24.28 21.41 61.41
C GLY A 699 -24.02 20.05 60.73
N ALA A 700 -25.04 19.20 60.73
CA ALA A 700 -25.01 17.88 60.08
C ALA A 700 -25.10 17.94 58.55
N ASN A 701 -24.45 16.98 57.90
CA ASN A 701 -25.06 16.15 56.86
C ASN A 701 -24.40 14.76 56.90
N LEU A 702 -25.22 13.71 56.85
CA LEU A 702 -24.80 12.38 56.41
C LEU A 702 -25.25 12.21 54.94
N ASP A 703 -24.81 11.12 54.30
CA ASP A 703 -25.12 10.72 52.92
C ASP A 703 -24.28 11.40 51.80
N ASP A 704 -22.96 11.47 52.00
CA ASP A 704 -21.97 11.49 50.91
C ASP A 704 -20.86 10.47 51.21
N ALA A 705 -21.13 9.19 50.92
CA ALA A 705 -20.14 8.12 51.01
C ALA A 705 -19.22 8.13 49.78
N ALA A 706 -18.40 9.17 49.68
CA ALA A 706 -17.36 9.26 48.66
C ALA A 706 -16.35 8.12 48.85
N GLU A 707 -16.06 7.39 47.77
CA GLU A 707 -14.92 6.47 47.74
C GLU A 707 -13.64 7.29 47.94
N GLU A 708 -13.00 7.16 49.11
CA GLU A 708 -11.66 7.69 49.34
C GLU A 708 -10.68 6.93 48.44
N LYS A 709 -10.46 7.49 47.24
CA LYS A 709 -9.36 7.07 46.37
C LYS A 709 -8.05 7.42 47.06
N GLU A 710 -7.47 6.45 47.76
CA GLU A 710 -6.10 6.54 48.25
C GLU A 710 -5.17 6.96 47.08
N ASP A 711 -4.58 8.15 47.19
CA ASP A 711 -3.66 8.65 46.17
C ASP A 711 -2.40 7.77 46.17
N ILE A 712 -2.31 6.87 45.18
CA ILE A 712 -1.21 5.89 45.09
C ILE A 712 0.13 6.60 44.85
N ILE A 713 0.92 6.75 45.91
CA ILE A 713 2.25 7.36 45.85
C ILE A 713 3.25 6.34 45.28
N PHE A 714 3.91 6.71 44.19
CA PHE A 714 4.98 5.91 43.57
C PHE A 714 6.35 6.37 44.07
N THR A 715 6.97 5.56 44.94
CA THR A 715 8.27 5.83 45.54
C THR A 715 9.40 5.26 44.66
N GLN A 716 10.46 6.05 44.39
CA GLN A 716 11.58 5.58 43.56
C GLN A 716 12.43 4.56 44.31
N LEU A 717 12.75 3.43 43.67
CA LEU A 717 13.62 2.40 44.22
C LEU A 717 15.07 2.54 43.73
N GLU A 718 16.02 2.20 44.61
CA GLU A 718 17.44 2.11 44.29
C GLU A 718 17.88 0.64 44.17
N LEU A 719 18.86 0.39 43.29
CA LEU A 719 19.40 -0.95 43.03
C LEU A 719 20.39 -1.35 44.13
N GLN A 720 20.04 -2.36 44.91
CA GLN A 720 20.85 -2.85 46.03
C GLN A 720 21.76 -4.00 45.61
N VAL A 721 22.79 -4.29 46.43
CA VAL A 721 23.61 -5.51 46.30
C VAL A 721 23.22 -6.45 47.42
N LEU A 722 22.59 -7.56 47.06
CA LEU A 722 22.05 -8.56 47.98
C LEU A 722 22.86 -9.85 47.85
N GLN A 723 22.85 -10.70 48.88
CA GLN A 723 23.34 -12.07 48.75
C GLN A 723 22.29 -12.94 48.06
N GLY A 724 22.69 -13.63 47.00
CA GLY A 724 21.91 -14.68 46.35
C GLY A 724 21.86 -15.96 47.17
N PRO A 725 21.06 -16.97 46.74
CA PRO A 725 20.91 -18.24 47.45
C PRO A 725 22.24 -18.98 47.66
N ASP A 726 23.12 -18.95 46.67
CA ASP A 726 24.45 -19.57 46.73
C ASP A 726 25.56 -18.67 47.34
N GLY A 727 25.17 -17.49 47.86
CA GLY A 727 26.08 -16.53 48.49
C GLY A 727 26.78 -15.53 47.56
N GLU A 728 26.60 -15.62 46.24
CA GLU A 728 27.11 -14.63 45.29
C GLU A 728 26.38 -13.27 45.38
N PRO A 729 27.05 -12.14 45.08
CA PRO A 729 26.45 -10.80 45.17
C PRO A 729 25.57 -10.46 43.96
N ILE A 730 24.25 -10.59 44.12
CA ILE A 730 23.25 -10.23 43.11
C ILE A 730 22.90 -8.74 43.21
N ARG A 731 22.80 -8.04 42.08
CA ARG A 731 22.35 -6.64 42.02
C ARG A 731 20.86 -6.59 41.68
N ALA A 732 20.02 -6.31 42.66
CA ALA A 732 18.56 -6.41 42.51
C ALA A 732 17.82 -5.21 43.10
N PHE A 733 16.64 -4.92 42.56
CA PHE A 733 15.67 -4.02 43.18
C PHE A 733 14.87 -4.78 44.25
N LEU A 734 14.83 -4.24 45.46
CA LEU A 734 14.01 -4.78 46.54
C LEU A 734 12.58 -4.22 46.41
N VAL A 735 11.61 -5.08 46.11
CA VAL A 735 10.21 -4.70 45.78
C VAL A 735 9.23 -5.37 46.76
N PRO A 736 8.13 -4.71 47.18
CA PRO A 736 7.13 -5.40 47.98
C PRO A 736 6.42 -6.46 47.13
N ALA A 737 6.15 -7.65 47.69
CA ALA A 737 5.36 -8.67 47.00
C ALA A 737 3.95 -8.13 46.65
N GLY A 738 3.45 -8.45 45.45
CA GLY A 738 2.15 -7.99 44.93
C GLY A 738 2.04 -6.49 44.59
N ALA A 739 3.12 -5.71 44.69
CA ALA A 739 3.06 -4.27 44.45
C ALA A 739 3.09 -3.89 42.97
N ASP A 740 2.32 -2.87 42.60
CA ASP A 740 2.40 -2.22 41.28
C ASP A 740 3.75 -1.50 41.10
N LEU A 741 4.55 -1.96 40.14
CA LEU A 741 5.81 -1.36 39.74
C LEU A 741 5.61 -0.44 38.54
N GLN A 742 6.45 0.59 38.46
CA GLN A 742 6.44 1.55 37.36
C GLN A 742 7.87 1.86 36.89
N LEU A 743 8.18 1.54 35.64
CA LEU A 743 9.48 1.77 35.00
C LEU A 743 9.43 3.02 34.09
N GLU A 744 10.28 4.02 34.38
CA GLU A 744 10.38 5.27 33.63
C GLU A 744 11.69 5.30 32.81
N ILE A 745 11.59 5.45 31.48
CA ILE A 745 12.72 5.24 30.56
C ILE A 745 13.13 6.55 29.87
N HIS A 746 14.41 6.94 30.00
CA HIS A 746 14.96 8.20 29.51
C HIS A 746 15.90 7.94 28.33
N LEU A 747 15.36 8.04 27.11
CA LEU A 747 16.14 7.90 25.88
C LEU A 747 16.79 9.21 25.45
N ARG A 748 18.13 9.23 25.41
CA ARG A 748 18.89 10.38 24.92
C ARG A 748 19.66 10.05 23.65
N SER A 749 19.40 10.81 22.58
CA SER A 749 20.31 10.84 21.42
C SER A 749 21.63 11.50 21.84
N LEU A 750 22.74 10.84 21.52
CA LEU A 750 24.08 11.41 21.55
C LEU A 750 24.38 12.03 20.19
N GLU A 751 25.14 13.14 20.17
CA GLU A 751 25.60 13.73 18.93
C GLU A 751 26.61 12.81 18.22
N PRO A 752 26.68 12.80 16.88
CA PRO A 752 27.72 12.06 16.18
C PRO A 752 29.09 12.59 16.56
N ALA A 753 30.03 11.69 16.87
CA ALA A 753 31.39 12.07 17.24
C ALA A 753 32.01 12.98 16.16
N ALA A 754 32.53 14.14 16.57
CA ALA A 754 33.02 15.18 15.67
C ALA A 754 34.27 14.71 14.89
N GLY A 755 34.04 14.15 13.70
CA GLY A 755 35.03 13.44 12.90
C GLY A 755 34.82 13.58 11.40
N GLY A 756 34.53 14.80 10.94
CA GLY A 756 34.36 15.13 9.52
C GLY A 756 33.59 16.44 9.32
N GLY A 757 34.03 17.28 8.38
CA GLY A 757 33.53 18.64 8.15
C GLY A 757 32.14 18.73 7.47
N ALA A 758 31.14 18.04 8.00
CA ALA A 758 29.77 18.10 7.51
C ALA A 758 29.14 19.47 7.83
N THR A 759 29.18 20.40 6.87
CA THR A 759 28.65 21.77 7.05
C THR A 759 27.16 21.75 7.46
N GLY A 760 26.80 22.65 8.39
CA GLY A 760 25.60 22.58 9.24
C GLY A 760 24.21 22.74 8.58
N LYS A 761 24.06 22.41 7.29
CA LYS A 761 22.76 22.31 6.61
C LYS A 761 22.22 20.88 6.52
N ALA A 762 23.08 19.86 6.49
CA ALA A 762 22.64 18.46 6.36
C ALA A 762 21.86 17.95 7.60
N ALA A 763 22.31 18.31 8.80
CA ALA A 763 21.73 17.84 10.07
C ALA A 763 20.26 18.28 10.28
N LYS A 764 19.82 19.40 9.68
CA LYS A 764 18.47 19.94 9.86
C LYS A 764 17.38 19.20 9.06
N SER A 765 17.75 18.19 8.27
CA SER A 765 16.81 17.33 7.52
C SER A 765 16.86 15.86 7.97
N GLY A 766 17.28 15.59 9.22
CA GLY A 766 17.30 14.24 9.78
C GLY A 766 15.90 13.62 9.81
N ARG A 767 15.73 12.50 9.10
CA ARG A 767 14.50 11.68 9.13
C ARG A 767 14.30 11.18 10.57
N LEU A 768 13.05 11.23 11.05
CA LEU A 768 12.70 10.69 12.36
C LEU A 768 13.01 9.19 12.39
N SER A 769 13.81 8.74 13.35
CA SER A 769 14.02 7.33 13.65
C SER A 769 12.93 6.85 14.60
N ASN A 770 12.45 5.62 14.41
CA ASN A 770 11.60 4.98 15.39
C ASN A 770 12.42 3.90 16.12
N TRP A 771 12.00 3.57 17.32
CA TRP A 771 12.64 2.59 18.19
C TRP A 771 11.55 1.78 18.87
N PHE A 772 11.84 0.52 19.16
CA PHE A 772 11.04 -0.32 20.01
C PHE A 772 11.70 -0.35 21.38
N VAL A 773 10.93 -0.07 22.41
CA VAL A 773 11.27 -0.37 23.80
C VAL A 773 10.44 -1.60 24.16
N VAL A 774 11.10 -2.67 24.57
CA VAL A 774 10.48 -3.97 24.83
C VAL A 774 10.95 -4.42 26.21
N LEU A 775 10.01 -4.80 27.08
CA LEU A 775 10.25 -5.39 28.39
C LEU A 775 9.55 -6.74 28.41
N GLY A 776 10.24 -7.77 28.89
CA GLY A 776 9.67 -9.10 29.03
C GLY A 776 10.58 -10.02 29.83
N ASP A 777 10.06 -11.20 30.15
CA ASP A 777 10.82 -12.26 30.80
C ASP A 777 11.47 -13.17 29.73
N PRO A 778 12.81 -13.28 29.68
CA PRO A 778 13.51 -14.08 28.69
C PRO A 778 13.61 -15.59 29.03
N ASP A 779 13.14 -16.04 30.20
CA ASP A 779 13.25 -17.45 30.58
C ASP A 779 12.37 -18.35 29.69
N GLU A 780 12.93 -19.47 29.22
CA GLU A 780 12.31 -20.39 28.24
C GLU A 780 11.00 -21.05 28.72
N ALA A 781 10.65 -20.90 30.00
CA ALA A 781 9.40 -21.38 30.60
C ALA A 781 8.27 -20.32 30.59
N ALA A 782 8.58 -19.05 30.34
CA ALA A 782 7.64 -17.94 30.34
C ALA A 782 7.50 -17.27 28.96
N ASP A 783 8.62 -16.85 28.35
CA ASP A 783 8.69 -16.03 27.12
C ASP A 783 7.69 -14.83 27.11
N GLU A 784 7.42 -14.25 28.29
CA GLU A 784 6.31 -13.31 28.47
C GLU A 784 6.68 -11.87 28.07
N LEU A 785 5.93 -11.31 27.12
CA LEU A 785 6.03 -9.91 26.75
C LEU A 785 5.24 -9.00 27.71
N VAL A 786 5.88 -8.60 28.81
CA VAL A 786 5.33 -7.66 29.80
C VAL A 786 4.93 -6.31 29.18
N ALA A 787 5.74 -5.74 28.26
CA ALA A 787 5.37 -4.50 27.56
C ALA A 787 6.14 -4.25 26.25
N LEU A 788 5.43 -3.75 25.22
CA LEU A 788 6.03 -3.25 23.98
C LEU A 788 5.60 -1.82 23.69
N ARG A 789 6.54 -0.91 23.40
CA ARG A 789 6.26 0.48 23.03
C ARG A 789 7.08 0.99 21.86
N ARG A 790 6.38 1.58 20.88
CA ARG A 790 6.97 2.29 19.75
C ARG A 790 7.26 3.74 20.11
N VAL A 791 8.51 4.16 19.94
CA VAL A 791 9.02 5.51 20.25
C VAL A 791 9.50 6.18 18.97
N ARG A 792 9.22 7.48 18.77
CA ARG A 792 9.69 8.26 17.62
C ARG A 792 10.62 9.40 18.05
N MET A 793 11.90 9.30 17.73
CA MET A 793 12.93 10.24 18.17
C MET A 793 13.15 11.40 17.20
N ARG A 794 13.37 12.60 17.76
CA ARG A 794 13.84 13.78 17.02
C ARG A 794 15.35 13.95 17.24
N PRO A 795 16.18 14.17 16.19
CA PRO A 795 17.65 14.19 16.30
C PRO A 795 18.30 15.22 17.25
N SER A 796 17.53 16.15 17.83
CA SER A 796 18.05 17.23 18.69
C SER A 796 17.27 17.41 20.01
N GLY A 797 16.50 16.41 20.43
CA GLY A 797 15.68 16.46 21.64
C GLY A 797 16.22 15.58 22.77
N ARG A 798 16.16 16.08 24.01
CA ARG A 798 16.00 15.19 25.17
C ARG A 798 14.52 14.83 25.25
N THR A 799 14.16 13.58 24.97
CA THR A 799 12.79 13.11 25.21
C THR A 799 12.76 12.44 26.58
N LYS A 800 12.19 13.12 27.59
CA LYS A 800 11.72 12.41 28.78
C LYS A 800 10.47 11.64 28.33
N LEU A 801 10.52 10.32 28.26
CA LEU A 801 9.37 9.51 27.83
C LEU A 801 8.44 9.30 29.02
N THR A 802 7.69 10.36 29.34
CA THR A 802 6.44 10.22 30.06
C THR A 802 5.53 9.32 29.23
N LEU A 803 5.26 8.11 29.70
CA LEU A 803 4.54 7.11 28.92
C LEU A 803 3.03 7.34 29.02
N GLU A 804 2.46 7.92 27.97
CA GLU A 804 1.01 7.99 27.76
C GLU A 804 0.55 6.71 27.04
N PHE A 805 -0.36 5.96 27.65
CA PHE A 805 -1.02 4.81 27.01
C PHE A 805 -1.81 5.31 25.78
N VAL A 806 -1.68 4.62 24.65
CA VAL A 806 -2.42 4.93 23.42
C VAL A 806 -2.91 3.62 22.80
N LEU A 807 -3.94 3.07 23.45
CA LEU A 807 -5.12 2.67 22.71
C LEU A 807 -5.95 3.96 22.57
N GLU A 808 -6.32 4.35 21.35
CA GLU A 808 -7.12 5.56 21.12
C GLU A 808 -8.58 5.33 21.58
N GLY A 809 -8.85 5.48 22.88
CA GLY A 809 -10.21 5.21 23.36
C GLY A 809 -10.50 5.15 24.86
N LEU A 810 -9.72 5.77 25.76
CA LEU A 810 -10.19 6.22 27.09
C LEU A 810 -9.14 7.11 27.77
N VAL A 811 -9.58 7.97 28.70
CA VAL A 811 -8.72 8.92 29.43
C VAL A 811 -8.67 8.54 30.90
N PHE A 812 -7.46 8.43 31.46
CA PHE A 812 -6.96 9.14 32.65
C PHE A 812 -5.48 8.74 32.86
N GLY A 813 -4.68 9.60 33.49
CA GLY A 813 -3.21 9.47 33.43
C GLY A 813 -2.56 8.84 34.66
N ILE A 814 -1.41 8.20 34.45
CA ILE A 814 -0.17 8.18 35.28
C ILE A 814 0.98 7.73 34.32
N LYS A 815 2.26 7.73 34.74
CA LYS A 815 3.42 8.11 33.91
C LYS A 815 4.56 7.07 33.77
N GLY A 816 4.29 5.81 33.43
CA GLY A 816 5.37 4.83 33.16
C GLY A 816 4.89 3.51 32.56
N LEU A 817 5.81 2.60 32.24
CA LEU A 817 5.46 1.18 32.00
C LEU A 817 5.05 0.59 33.34
N ARG A 818 3.88 -0.04 33.42
CA ARG A 818 3.37 -0.67 34.66
C ARG A 818 3.31 -2.17 34.52
N PHE A 819 3.67 -2.86 35.58
CA PHE A 819 3.60 -4.31 35.78
C PHE A 819 3.60 -4.57 37.28
N SER A 820 2.98 -5.65 37.75
CA SER A 820 2.91 -5.95 39.19
C SER A 820 4.01 -6.96 39.57
N ALA A 821 4.53 -6.87 40.80
CA ALA A 821 5.45 -7.87 41.33
C ALA A 821 4.72 -9.17 41.72
N PRO A 822 5.38 -10.34 41.69
CA PRO A 822 4.81 -11.60 42.18
C PRO A 822 4.31 -11.51 43.63
N GLU A 823 3.30 -12.31 43.97
CA GLU A 823 2.68 -12.35 45.30
C GLU A 823 3.54 -13.10 46.34
N GLU A 824 4.43 -13.99 45.92
CA GLU A 824 5.31 -14.73 46.84
C GLU A 824 6.44 -13.85 47.38
N LYS A 825 6.83 -14.08 48.64
CA LYS A 825 7.84 -13.29 49.36
C LYS A 825 9.21 -13.96 49.38
N GLY A 826 10.25 -13.22 48.99
CA GLY A 826 11.64 -13.69 48.90
C GLY A 826 12.02 -14.25 47.53
N GLU A 827 11.08 -14.32 46.60
CA GLU A 827 11.27 -14.71 45.20
C GLU A 827 12.22 -13.75 44.48
N ILE A 828 12.95 -14.26 43.49
CA ILE A 828 13.90 -13.51 42.65
C ILE A 828 13.55 -13.77 41.20
N PHE A 829 13.15 -12.73 40.48
CA PHE A 829 12.80 -12.76 39.05
C PHE A 829 13.64 -11.73 38.27
N SER A 830 13.78 -11.89 36.96
CA SER A 830 14.55 -10.97 36.11
C SER A 830 13.85 -10.67 34.78
N LEU A 831 13.73 -9.39 34.43
CA LEU A 831 13.16 -8.95 33.16
C LEU A 831 14.24 -8.31 32.30
N SER A 832 14.29 -8.64 31.01
CA SER A 832 15.18 -7.99 30.05
C SER A 832 14.54 -6.77 29.41
N LEU A 833 15.23 -5.62 29.47
CA LEU A 833 14.81 -4.38 28.82
C LEU A 833 15.60 -4.17 27.53
N TYR A 834 14.91 -4.33 26.39
CA TYR A 834 15.47 -4.14 25.05
C TYR A 834 15.14 -2.74 24.48
N LEU A 835 16.12 -2.16 23.80
CA LEU A 835 15.98 -0.98 22.95
C LEU A 835 16.41 -1.33 21.52
N CYS A 836 15.44 -1.68 20.67
CA CYS A 836 15.68 -2.14 19.31
C CYS A 836 15.43 -1.05 18.27
N SER A 837 16.32 -0.96 17.28
CA SER A 837 16.19 -0.01 16.17
C SER A 837 15.08 -0.44 15.21
N ASP A 838 14.36 0.52 14.62
CA ASP A 838 13.44 0.22 13.52
C ASP A 838 14.12 0.11 12.15
N ASN A 839 15.42 0.43 12.01
CA ASN A 839 16.08 0.58 10.71
C ASN A 839 17.44 -0.14 10.55
N TYR A 840 18.15 -0.44 11.64
CA TYR A 840 19.55 -0.85 11.60
C TYR A 840 19.79 -2.13 12.41
N LEU A 841 20.41 -3.13 11.80
CA LEU A 841 20.79 -4.37 12.48
C LEU A 841 22.02 -4.16 13.38
N GLY A 842 22.00 -4.68 14.60
CA GLY A 842 23.19 -4.76 15.46
C GLY A 842 23.65 -3.42 16.03
N ILE A 843 22.71 -2.55 16.39
CA ILE A 843 22.91 -1.37 17.26
C ILE A 843 21.95 -1.36 18.47
N ASP A 844 21.27 -2.48 18.69
CA ASP A 844 20.28 -2.65 19.74
C ASP A 844 20.97 -2.79 21.11
N GLN A 845 20.23 -2.49 22.18
CA GLN A 845 20.74 -2.53 23.56
C GLN A 845 19.82 -3.43 24.40
N GLU A 846 20.41 -4.19 25.32
CA GLU A 846 19.73 -5.04 26.29
C GLU A 846 20.32 -4.72 27.67
N GLU A 847 19.46 -4.53 28.67
CA GLU A 847 19.83 -4.32 30.07
C GLU A 847 18.94 -5.25 30.93
N VAL A 848 19.54 -6.19 31.66
CA VAL A 848 18.81 -7.14 32.53
C VAL A 848 18.49 -6.47 33.86
N LEU A 849 17.23 -6.58 34.29
CA LEU A 849 16.71 -6.01 35.53
C LEU A 849 16.31 -7.14 36.47
N THR A 850 17.09 -7.39 37.53
CA THR A 850 16.76 -8.38 38.56
C THR A 850 16.00 -7.71 39.72
N PHE A 851 15.02 -8.42 40.25
CA PHE A 851 14.15 -7.98 41.35
C PHE A 851 14.16 -9.03 42.47
N LYS A 852 13.82 -8.62 43.70
CA LYS A 852 13.57 -9.52 44.82
C LYS A 852 12.39 -9.05 45.66
N THR A 853 11.43 -9.93 45.91
CA THR A 853 10.23 -9.62 46.71
C THR A 853 10.50 -9.67 48.23
N TYR A 854 9.72 -8.93 49.01
CA TYR A 854 9.73 -8.95 50.49
C TYR A 854 8.34 -8.77 51.10
#